data_AF-A0A1Z4NQV4-F1
#
_entry.id   AF-A0A1Z4NQV4-F1
#
_cell.length_a   1.000
_cell.length_b   1.000
_cell.length_c   1.000
_cell.angle_alpha   90.00
_cell.angle_beta   90.00
_cell.angle_gamma   90.00
#
_symmetry.space_group_name_H-M   'P 1'
#
loop_
_entity.id
_entity.type
_entity.pdbx_description
1 polymer ?
#
loop_
_entity_poly.entity_id
_entity_poly.type
_entity_poly.pdbx_seq_one_letter_code
_entity_poly.pdbx_strand_id
1 'polypeptide(L)'
;MVNSTLVATLYVNPVTGNDANTGMRGAPLKSLSRALKVTSTPAIIRLAPGSYNAANGEKFPLVIPEGVTVVGNEANRGLGIVIDGGGNYQSLTFGVQNITLLLLDDAYLLGVTVTNHTPKGTGVWIESTMPVIANNTFTNCGREGIFVTGNAKPVIRDNAIARNGSGGLVFANNSKGECIGNLIRKNPLGLAVTDNGAPMIVNNQITENKVAIALAKDSRAVLRGNIVSQNTDGGLLINGNGIPDFGHIHDPAANRFSDNQNFDVFNNTKYPVISVGNNLNPAHVKGTIEFRAATVELNPQFQKGGVFTDIGGHWAREFIEGLASQDLISGFPDGGFQPENRISRAEYAALVARIFKLPAINANRFSDVPQQFWAAGVINAAASAGFLGGFPDGTFRPQQALTKVQALVSLVNGLKLTAGDANLLSMYRDRAQIPSYAVGAVATATQNMLVVNYPDWDVLEPLRDITRGEIAAIVYQTLVVRGLVPAIRSPYIVLPNTQLPTFSDLPGHWAEPFIRGLASLKLINGFADGSFKPDQPMNRAEYAVLITNAFNPAPKRNPSQFVDVPKKFWAHDAILKATAGGFVSGFSDRTFRPEQHVQRLQVIVSLVSGLSLPPQPATNLASIYKDIQSVPQNTHTAIATATHHRLVVNYPHPNQLLPQKPATRGEVAAFVYQAMVTTGRIRAIASPYIVNKS
;
A
#
# COMPACT_ATOMS: atom_id res chain seq x y z
N MET A 1 -22.03 34.92 16.39
CA MET A 1 -22.58 33.62 15.95
C MET A 1 -21.77 33.16 14.75
N VAL A 2 -20.84 32.21 14.93
CA VAL A 2 -20.03 31.66 13.83
C VAL A 2 -20.22 30.15 13.90
N ASN A 3 -20.97 29.60 12.94
CA ASN A 3 -21.31 28.19 12.83
C ASN A 3 -20.05 27.35 12.54
N SER A 4 -19.54 26.65 13.54
CA SER A 4 -18.70 25.45 13.36
C SER A 4 -19.59 24.31 12.88
N THR A 5 -19.73 24.13 11.56
CA THR A 5 -20.54 23.05 10.99
C THR A 5 -19.95 21.68 11.36
N LEU A 6 -20.61 20.98 12.29
CA LEU A 6 -20.44 19.54 12.50
C LEU A 6 -20.59 18.82 11.15
N VAL A 7 -19.61 18.00 10.78
CA VAL A 7 -19.79 17.05 9.65
C VAL A 7 -20.85 16.04 10.08
N ALA A 8 -22.05 16.15 9.52
CA ALA A 8 -23.16 15.28 9.87
C ALA A 8 -22.82 13.83 9.47
N THR A 9 -22.98 12.88 10.39
CA THR A 9 -22.87 11.46 10.05
C THR A 9 -24.24 10.81 10.12
N LEU A 10 -24.74 10.38 8.97
CA LEU A 10 -25.98 9.63 8.85
C LEU A 10 -25.67 8.14 8.79
N TYR A 11 -26.48 7.34 9.46
CA TYR A 11 -26.45 5.89 9.41
C TYR A 11 -27.63 5.41 8.59
N VAL A 12 -27.37 4.54 7.63
CA VAL A 12 -28.39 3.92 6.79
C VAL A 12 -28.31 2.43 7.00
N ASN A 13 -29.46 1.81 7.27
CA ASN A 13 -29.59 0.38 7.38
C ASN A 13 -30.85 -0.06 6.60
N PRO A 14 -30.72 -0.76 5.47
CA PRO A 14 -31.86 -1.10 4.63
C PRO A 14 -32.76 -2.15 5.26
N VAL A 15 -32.24 -2.93 6.23
CA VAL A 15 -32.98 -3.99 6.92
C VAL A 15 -33.79 -3.40 8.08
N THR A 16 -33.13 -2.66 8.98
CA THR A 16 -33.74 -2.22 10.25
C THR A 16 -34.06 -0.72 10.33
N GLY A 17 -33.66 0.06 9.31
CA GLY A 17 -33.88 1.51 9.29
C GLY A 17 -35.30 1.91 8.90
N ASN A 18 -35.61 3.19 9.13
CA ASN A 18 -36.87 3.84 8.74
C ASN A 18 -36.58 5.26 8.24
N ASP A 19 -37.14 5.66 7.09
CA ASP A 19 -36.89 6.97 6.48
C ASP A 19 -37.58 8.16 7.16
N ALA A 20 -38.45 7.88 8.14
CA ALA A 20 -38.94 8.84 9.11
C ALA A 20 -37.93 9.14 10.23
N ASN A 21 -36.89 8.31 10.38
CA ASN A 21 -35.87 8.51 11.41
C ASN A 21 -34.96 9.71 11.08
N THR A 22 -34.19 10.12 12.08
CA THR A 22 -33.23 11.22 11.97
C THR A 22 -31.89 10.81 11.34
N GLY A 23 -31.63 9.51 11.17
CA GLY A 23 -30.36 9.00 10.64
C GLY A 23 -29.24 8.92 11.66
N MET A 24 -29.54 8.99 12.95
CA MET A 24 -28.59 8.69 14.01
C MET A 24 -28.31 7.18 14.11
N ARG A 25 -27.19 6.78 14.71
CA ARG A 25 -26.80 5.36 14.88
C ARG A 25 -27.91 4.48 15.49
N GLY A 26 -28.63 4.99 16.50
CA GLY A 26 -29.72 4.27 17.17
C GLY A 26 -31.08 4.36 16.46
N ALA A 27 -31.19 5.22 15.44
CA ALA A 27 -32.38 5.40 14.62
C ALA A 27 -31.94 5.64 13.17
N PRO A 28 -31.39 4.60 12.49
CA PRO A 28 -30.84 4.76 11.15
C PRO A 28 -31.95 5.01 10.13
N LEU A 29 -31.62 5.75 9.08
CA LEU A 29 -32.46 5.84 7.89
C LEU A 29 -32.54 4.47 7.21
N LYS A 30 -33.60 4.24 6.43
CA LYS A 30 -33.75 2.99 5.69
C LYS A 30 -33.01 3.06 4.35
N SER A 31 -33.17 4.16 3.63
CA SER A 31 -32.64 4.34 2.28
C SER A 31 -31.51 5.38 2.22
N LEU A 32 -30.55 5.13 1.34
CA LEU A 32 -29.52 6.06 0.94
C LEU A 32 -30.13 7.26 0.20
N SER A 33 -31.21 7.06 -0.55
CA SER A 33 -32.00 8.12 -1.18
C SER A 33 -32.50 9.15 -0.18
N ARG A 34 -33.06 8.68 0.94
CA ARG A 34 -33.48 9.58 2.01
C ARG A 34 -32.29 10.28 2.63
N ALA A 35 -31.20 9.55 2.89
CA ALA A 35 -30.00 10.12 3.48
C ALA A 35 -29.41 11.24 2.61
N LEU A 36 -29.20 11.00 1.32
CA LEU A 36 -28.69 11.99 0.37
C LEU A 36 -29.58 13.23 0.28
N LYS A 37 -30.90 13.08 0.39
CA LYS A 37 -31.85 14.20 0.36
C LYS A 37 -31.83 15.07 1.61
N VAL A 38 -31.62 14.49 2.79
CA VAL A 38 -31.63 15.22 4.08
C VAL A 38 -30.24 15.66 4.52
N THR A 39 -29.21 15.27 3.77
CA THR A 39 -27.82 15.58 4.09
C THR A 39 -27.52 17.06 3.86
N SER A 40 -26.99 17.73 4.87
CA SER A 40 -26.28 19.01 4.71
C SER A 40 -24.79 18.72 4.46
N THR A 41 -24.21 19.36 3.45
CA THR A 41 -22.79 19.20 3.10
C THR A 41 -21.91 20.08 4.01
N PRO A 42 -20.72 19.60 4.45
CA PRO A 42 -20.13 18.28 4.25
C PRO A 42 -20.71 17.19 5.17
N ALA A 43 -20.72 15.92 4.73
CA ALA A 43 -21.29 14.81 5.50
C ALA A 43 -20.69 13.43 5.20
N ILE A 44 -20.91 12.50 6.13
CA ILE A 44 -20.62 11.07 5.98
C ILE A 44 -21.92 10.28 6.05
N ILE A 45 -22.16 9.41 5.09
CA ILE A 45 -23.26 8.45 5.10
C ILE A 45 -22.68 7.05 5.27
N ARG A 46 -22.90 6.45 6.44
CA ARG A 46 -22.42 5.11 6.79
C ARG A 46 -23.47 4.06 6.47
N LEU A 47 -23.12 3.13 5.60
CA LEU A 47 -23.98 2.05 5.17
C LEU A 47 -23.76 0.80 6.04
N ALA A 48 -24.83 0.25 6.59
CA ALA A 48 -24.83 -1.08 7.17
C ALA A 48 -24.90 -2.17 6.07
N PRO A 49 -24.49 -3.41 6.35
CA PRO A 49 -24.73 -4.54 5.46
C PRO A 49 -26.20 -4.68 5.07
N GLY A 50 -26.45 -4.99 3.80
CA GLY A 50 -27.76 -5.17 3.22
C GLY A 50 -27.83 -4.72 1.77
N SER A 51 -29.03 -4.83 1.19
CA SER A 51 -29.31 -4.43 -0.19
C SER A 51 -30.03 -3.08 -0.21
N TYR A 52 -29.45 -2.12 -0.92
CA TYR A 52 -29.98 -0.78 -1.15
C TYR A 52 -30.54 -0.76 -2.56
N ASN A 53 -31.83 -1.07 -2.67
CA ASN A 53 -32.54 -1.22 -3.93
C ASN A 53 -33.93 -0.57 -3.85
N ALA A 54 -34.67 -0.58 -4.96
CA ALA A 54 -36.01 0.04 -5.02
C ALA A 54 -37.00 -0.56 -4.00
N ALA A 55 -36.91 -1.87 -3.72
CA ALA A 55 -37.74 -2.53 -2.71
C ALA A 55 -37.44 -2.05 -1.28
N ASN A 56 -36.22 -1.58 -1.03
CA ASN A 56 -35.79 -0.98 0.23
C ASN A 56 -35.88 0.56 0.24
N GLY A 57 -36.57 1.15 -0.74
CA GLY A 57 -36.90 2.57 -0.77
C GLY A 57 -35.95 3.45 -1.58
N GLU A 58 -34.98 2.86 -2.28
CA GLU A 58 -34.08 3.64 -3.13
C GLU A 58 -34.79 4.20 -4.38
N LYS A 59 -34.41 5.40 -4.76
CA LYS A 59 -34.88 6.13 -5.94
C LYS A 59 -33.66 6.49 -6.79
N PHE A 60 -33.43 5.69 -7.83
CA PHE A 60 -32.29 5.86 -8.74
C PHE A 60 -32.59 6.91 -9.83
N PRO A 61 -31.55 7.59 -10.37
CA PRO A 61 -30.14 7.48 -9.97
C PRO A 61 -29.85 8.16 -8.63
N LEU A 62 -28.94 7.59 -7.85
CA LEU A 62 -28.47 8.16 -6.60
C LEU A 62 -27.37 9.18 -6.88
N VAL A 63 -27.62 10.45 -6.60
CA VAL A 63 -26.64 11.53 -6.78
C VAL A 63 -25.90 11.74 -5.47
N ILE A 64 -24.58 11.53 -5.46
CA ILE A 64 -23.72 11.84 -4.32
C ILE A 64 -23.23 13.28 -4.45
N PRO A 65 -23.69 14.21 -3.58
CA PRO A 65 -23.33 15.62 -3.66
C PRO A 65 -21.86 15.89 -3.32
N GLU A 66 -21.43 17.12 -3.62
CA GLU A 66 -20.11 17.60 -3.26
C GLU A 66 -19.87 17.59 -1.75
N GLY A 67 -18.68 17.13 -1.34
CA GLY A 67 -18.29 17.02 0.07
C GLY A 67 -19.04 15.93 0.86
N VAL A 68 -19.75 15.02 0.18
CA VAL A 68 -20.40 13.85 0.79
C VAL A 68 -19.55 12.61 0.62
N THR A 69 -19.32 11.90 1.73
CA THR A 69 -18.68 10.59 1.75
C THR A 69 -19.71 9.50 2.00
N VAL A 70 -19.97 8.66 1.01
CA VAL A 70 -20.71 7.40 1.19
C VAL A 70 -19.71 6.29 1.50
N VAL A 71 -19.83 5.67 2.67
CA VAL A 71 -18.88 4.66 3.15
C VAL A 71 -19.59 3.41 3.64
N GLY A 72 -19.19 2.27 3.09
CA GLY A 72 -19.52 0.94 3.58
C GLY A 72 -18.34 0.29 4.28
N ASN A 73 -17.91 -0.88 3.78
CA ASN A 73 -16.79 -1.66 4.29
C ASN A 73 -15.64 -1.67 3.29
N GLU A 74 -14.65 -0.81 3.49
CA GLU A 74 -13.48 -0.71 2.61
C GLU A 74 -12.58 -1.94 2.68
N ALA A 75 -12.49 -2.59 3.84
CA ALA A 75 -11.58 -3.70 4.06
C ALA A 75 -11.91 -4.93 3.19
N ASN A 76 -13.18 -5.10 2.83
CA ASN A 76 -13.65 -6.21 2.00
C ASN A 76 -14.22 -5.76 0.64
N ARG A 77 -13.90 -4.54 0.22
CA ARG A 77 -14.42 -3.90 -1.00
C ARG A 77 -15.95 -3.87 -1.11
N GLY A 78 -16.62 -3.68 0.02
CA GLY A 78 -18.08 -3.55 0.09
C GLY A 78 -18.86 -4.86 -0.02
N LEU A 79 -18.21 -6.00 0.21
CA LEU A 79 -18.92 -7.28 0.29
C LEU A 79 -19.98 -7.22 1.39
N GLY A 80 -21.23 -7.52 1.01
CA GLY A 80 -22.40 -7.47 1.89
C GLY A 80 -23.12 -6.12 1.97
N ILE A 81 -22.63 -5.08 1.28
CA ILE A 81 -23.29 -3.76 1.16
C ILE A 81 -23.53 -3.51 -0.33
N VAL A 82 -24.73 -3.83 -0.81
CA VAL A 82 -25.02 -3.88 -2.25
C VAL A 82 -26.00 -2.77 -2.63
N ILE A 83 -25.55 -1.80 -3.41
CA ILE A 83 -26.38 -0.78 -4.05
C ILE A 83 -26.80 -1.32 -5.42
N ASP A 84 -28.08 -1.68 -5.54
CA ASP A 84 -28.62 -2.41 -6.69
C ASP A 84 -29.80 -1.68 -7.32
N GLY A 85 -29.59 -1.21 -8.55
CA GLY A 85 -30.64 -0.61 -9.36
C GLY A 85 -30.12 0.41 -10.36
N GLY A 86 -31.02 1.11 -11.03
CA GLY A 86 -30.68 2.09 -12.05
C GLY A 86 -31.86 2.99 -12.39
N GLY A 87 -31.57 4.20 -12.82
CA GLY A 87 -32.57 5.19 -13.23
C GLY A 87 -32.07 6.08 -14.36
N ASN A 88 -32.99 6.78 -15.01
CA ASN A 88 -32.65 7.64 -16.15
C ASN A 88 -31.94 8.91 -15.67
N TYR A 89 -30.82 9.22 -16.31
CA TYR A 89 -30.01 10.41 -16.13
C TYR A 89 -29.81 11.10 -17.49
N GLN A 90 -30.07 12.40 -17.55
CA GLN A 90 -29.78 13.19 -18.74
C GLN A 90 -28.32 13.66 -18.70
N SER A 91 -27.43 12.93 -19.37
CA SER A 91 -26.03 13.32 -19.54
C SER A 91 -25.93 14.51 -20.48
N LEU A 92 -25.04 15.45 -20.14
CA LEU A 92 -24.72 16.61 -20.98
C LEU A 92 -24.00 16.21 -22.26
N THR A 93 -23.28 15.08 -22.22
CA THR A 93 -22.45 14.60 -23.33
C THR A 93 -23.00 13.36 -24.04
N PHE A 94 -23.87 12.57 -23.39
CA PHE A 94 -24.37 11.30 -23.93
C PHE A 94 -25.91 11.16 -23.97
N GLY A 95 -26.66 12.23 -23.70
CA GLY A 95 -28.13 12.16 -23.68
C GLY A 95 -28.66 11.27 -22.53
N VAL A 96 -29.81 10.63 -22.70
CA VAL A 96 -30.41 9.81 -21.65
C VAL A 96 -29.60 8.52 -21.44
N GLN A 97 -29.15 8.30 -20.21
CA GLN A 97 -28.39 7.13 -19.75
C GLN A 97 -29.10 6.48 -18.57
N ASN A 98 -29.01 5.15 -18.41
CA ASN A 98 -29.47 4.49 -17.19
C ASN A 98 -28.27 4.25 -16.27
N ILE A 99 -28.29 4.84 -15.07
CA ILE A 99 -27.16 4.80 -14.13
C ILE A 99 -27.62 4.48 -12.70
N THR A 100 -26.77 3.85 -11.90
CA THR A 100 -27.02 3.66 -10.45
C THR A 100 -26.63 4.90 -9.67
N LEU A 101 -25.42 5.41 -9.90
CA LEU A 101 -24.80 6.47 -9.11
C LEU A 101 -24.24 7.58 -10.01
N LEU A 102 -24.46 8.84 -9.62
CA LEU A 102 -23.80 10.02 -10.17
C LEU A 102 -22.95 10.67 -9.07
N LEU A 103 -21.65 10.86 -9.31
CA LEU A 103 -20.75 11.47 -8.32
C LEU A 103 -20.37 12.90 -8.75
N LEU A 104 -20.64 13.86 -7.85
CA LEU A 104 -20.25 15.26 -8.03
C LEU A 104 -18.80 15.51 -7.55
N ASP A 105 -18.30 16.74 -7.70
CA ASP A 105 -16.95 17.12 -7.26
C ASP A 105 -16.74 16.84 -5.77
N ASP A 106 -15.53 16.46 -5.36
CA ASP A 106 -15.20 16.10 -3.96
C ASP A 106 -16.16 15.10 -3.28
N ALA A 107 -16.90 14.30 -4.07
CA ALA A 107 -17.67 13.17 -3.57
C ALA A 107 -16.76 11.95 -3.35
N TYR A 108 -17.05 11.17 -2.31
CA TYR A 108 -16.32 9.96 -1.97
C TYR A 108 -17.26 8.76 -1.95
N LEU A 109 -16.91 7.70 -2.69
CA LEU A 109 -17.58 6.41 -2.66
C LEU A 109 -16.59 5.34 -2.23
N LEU A 110 -16.82 4.78 -1.04
CA LEU A 110 -15.85 3.93 -0.36
C LEU A 110 -16.51 2.64 0.14
N GLY A 111 -15.96 1.47 -0.16
CA GLY A 111 -16.38 0.24 0.50
C GLY A 111 -17.79 -0.25 0.18
N VAL A 112 -18.29 -0.09 -1.05
CA VAL A 112 -19.61 -0.61 -1.44
C VAL A 112 -19.55 -1.54 -2.64
N THR A 113 -20.54 -2.41 -2.77
CA THR A 113 -20.82 -3.15 -4.02
C THR A 113 -21.89 -2.40 -4.81
N VAL A 114 -21.70 -2.19 -6.11
CA VAL A 114 -22.64 -1.53 -7.00
C VAL A 114 -23.01 -2.47 -8.15
N THR A 115 -24.31 -2.63 -8.39
CA THR A 115 -24.90 -3.43 -9.48
C THR A 115 -25.97 -2.63 -10.22
N ASN A 116 -26.09 -2.86 -11.54
CA ASN A 116 -27.16 -2.30 -12.36
C ASN A 116 -27.62 -3.33 -13.39
N HIS A 117 -28.59 -4.15 -13.05
CA HIS A 117 -29.05 -5.23 -13.93
C HIS A 117 -29.84 -4.75 -15.16
N THR A 118 -30.19 -3.46 -15.25
CA THR A 118 -30.89 -2.92 -16.42
C THR A 118 -30.02 -3.08 -17.68
N PRO A 119 -30.58 -3.56 -18.81
CA PRO A 119 -29.85 -3.57 -20.07
C PRO A 119 -29.31 -2.18 -20.41
N LYS A 120 -28.02 -2.10 -20.77
CA LYS A 120 -27.30 -0.83 -20.95
C LYS A 120 -27.17 0.04 -19.67
N GLY A 121 -27.42 -0.52 -18.49
CA GLY A 121 -27.27 0.15 -17.20
C GLY A 121 -25.81 0.24 -16.76
N THR A 122 -25.37 1.44 -16.42
CA THR A 122 -24.03 1.71 -15.86
C THR A 122 -24.10 1.78 -14.33
N GLY A 123 -23.10 1.25 -13.63
CA GLY A 123 -23.01 1.39 -12.17
C GLY A 123 -22.77 2.84 -11.76
N VAL A 124 -21.57 3.36 -12.02
CA VAL A 124 -21.20 4.74 -11.67
C VAL A 124 -20.98 5.59 -12.93
N TRP A 125 -21.57 6.78 -12.93
CA TRP A 125 -21.36 7.82 -13.92
C TRP A 125 -20.61 9.00 -13.30
N ILE A 126 -19.56 9.47 -14.00
CA ILE A 126 -18.74 10.62 -13.61
C ILE A 126 -18.64 11.54 -14.82
N GLU A 127 -19.13 12.76 -14.71
CA GLU A 127 -19.21 13.69 -15.84
C GLU A 127 -18.70 15.06 -15.45
N SER A 128 -17.52 15.42 -15.97
CA SER A 128 -16.82 16.68 -15.68
C SER A 128 -16.55 16.96 -14.20
N THR A 129 -16.45 15.93 -13.36
CA THR A 129 -16.18 16.03 -11.92
C THR A 129 -14.91 15.27 -11.48
N MET A 130 -14.44 15.49 -10.25
CA MET A 130 -13.23 14.89 -9.67
C MET A 130 -13.45 14.09 -8.36
N PRO A 131 -14.35 13.09 -8.35
CA PRO A 131 -14.59 12.28 -7.14
C PRO A 131 -13.48 11.26 -6.85
N VAL A 132 -13.52 10.71 -5.63
CA VAL A 132 -12.69 9.56 -5.23
C VAL A 132 -13.56 8.31 -5.11
N ILE A 133 -13.15 7.26 -5.82
CA ILE A 133 -13.77 5.94 -5.79
C ILE A 133 -12.72 4.94 -5.35
N ALA A 134 -12.82 4.46 -4.11
CA ALA A 134 -11.84 3.55 -3.56
C ALA A 134 -12.43 2.35 -2.85
N ASN A 135 -11.76 1.20 -2.97
CA ASN A 135 -12.12 -0.01 -2.24
C ASN A 135 -13.58 -0.43 -2.47
N ASN A 136 -14.08 -0.39 -3.70
CA ASN A 136 -15.45 -0.81 -4.03
C ASN A 136 -15.46 -2.07 -4.90
N THR A 137 -16.63 -2.68 -5.06
CA THR A 137 -16.90 -3.73 -6.03
C THR A 137 -17.93 -3.24 -7.05
N PHE A 138 -17.61 -3.27 -8.34
CA PHE A 138 -18.52 -2.95 -9.43
C PHE A 138 -18.77 -4.21 -10.24
N THR A 139 -19.98 -4.76 -10.16
CA THR A 139 -20.26 -6.07 -10.77
C THR A 139 -21.64 -6.16 -11.34
N ASN A 140 -21.83 -7.06 -12.31
CA ASN A 140 -23.14 -7.41 -12.88
C ASN A 140 -23.94 -6.18 -13.37
N CYS A 141 -23.26 -5.13 -13.84
CA CYS A 141 -23.90 -4.00 -14.52
C CYS A 141 -24.20 -4.37 -15.97
N GLY A 142 -25.34 -3.95 -16.52
CA GLY A 142 -25.78 -4.29 -17.87
C GLY A 142 -24.95 -3.64 -18.98
N ARG A 143 -24.11 -2.65 -18.65
CA ARG A 143 -23.14 -2.04 -19.58
C ARG A 143 -21.75 -1.93 -18.97
N GLU A 144 -21.50 -0.91 -18.16
CA GLU A 144 -20.22 -0.71 -17.49
C GLU A 144 -20.33 -0.62 -15.98
N GLY A 145 -19.28 -1.03 -15.27
CA GLY A 145 -19.18 -0.79 -13.84
C GLY A 145 -19.01 0.71 -13.56
N ILE A 146 -18.09 1.36 -14.28
CA ILE A 146 -17.79 2.79 -14.13
C ILE A 146 -17.63 3.43 -15.52
N PHE A 147 -18.26 4.59 -15.73
CA PHE A 147 -18.15 5.39 -16.94
C PHE A 147 -17.74 6.84 -16.60
N VAL A 148 -16.66 7.30 -17.21
CA VAL A 148 -16.04 8.61 -16.97
C VAL A 148 -16.08 9.43 -18.25
N THR A 149 -16.56 10.66 -18.18
CA THR A 149 -16.75 11.50 -19.36
C THR A 149 -16.67 13.01 -19.10
N GLY A 150 -16.90 13.81 -20.15
CA GLY A 150 -16.73 15.25 -20.15
C GLY A 150 -15.26 15.61 -19.93
N ASN A 151 -15.00 16.47 -18.95
CA ASN A 151 -13.65 16.85 -18.50
C ASN A 151 -13.27 16.22 -17.14
N ALA A 152 -13.91 15.11 -16.77
CA ALA A 152 -13.75 14.50 -15.45
C ALA A 152 -12.30 14.08 -15.18
N LYS A 153 -11.91 14.14 -13.90
CA LYS A 153 -10.56 13.77 -13.40
C LYS A 153 -10.65 12.98 -12.09
N PRO A 154 -11.35 11.84 -12.06
CA PRO A 154 -11.52 11.07 -10.83
C PRO A 154 -10.22 10.37 -10.40
N VAL A 155 -10.17 9.99 -9.13
CA VAL A 155 -9.22 9.00 -8.62
C VAL A 155 -9.97 7.69 -8.39
N ILE A 156 -9.64 6.66 -9.17
CA ILE A 156 -10.26 5.34 -9.13
C ILE A 156 -9.20 4.33 -8.68
N ARG A 157 -9.26 3.91 -7.41
CA ARG A 157 -8.20 3.06 -6.85
C ARG A 157 -8.67 1.85 -6.06
N ASP A 158 -7.91 0.76 -6.13
CA ASP A 158 -8.08 -0.42 -5.28
C ASP A 158 -9.47 -1.11 -5.38
N ASN A 159 -10.21 -0.86 -6.46
CA ASN A 159 -11.54 -1.42 -6.68
C ASN A 159 -11.47 -2.81 -7.35
N ALA A 160 -12.53 -3.60 -7.17
CA ALA A 160 -12.77 -4.83 -7.93
C ALA A 160 -13.87 -4.58 -8.97
N ILE A 161 -13.57 -4.73 -10.26
CA ILE A 161 -14.49 -4.44 -11.37
C ILE A 161 -14.66 -5.71 -12.20
N ALA A 162 -15.84 -6.34 -12.16
CA ALA A 162 -16.00 -7.64 -12.79
C ALA A 162 -17.38 -7.96 -13.34
N ARG A 163 -17.46 -8.82 -14.35
CA ARG A 163 -18.73 -9.40 -14.85
C ARG A 163 -19.77 -8.35 -15.30
N ASN A 164 -19.33 -7.27 -15.93
CA ASN A 164 -20.23 -6.27 -16.51
C ASN A 164 -20.52 -6.59 -17.98
N GLY A 165 -21.67 -6.13 -18.49
CA GLY A 165 -22.23 -6.55 -19.77
C GLY A 165 -21.50 -6.06 -21.02
N SER A 166 -20.71 -5.00 -20.93
CA SER A 166 -19.93 -4.44 -22.04
C SER A 166 -18.51 -4.07 -21.62
N GLY A 167 -18.34 -3.24 -20.59
CA GLY A 167 -17.05 -2.74 -20.14
C GLY A 167 -16.88 -2.84 -18.62
N GLY A 168 -15.66 -2.97 -18.11
CA GLY A 168 -15.40 -2.78 -16.68
C GLY A 168 -15.41 -1.28 -16.35
N LEU A 169 -14.45 -0.56 -16.91
CA LEU A 169 -14.21 0.87 -16.71
C LEU A 169 -14.00 1.56 -18.06
N VAL A 170 -14.66 2.70 -18.28
CA VAL A 170 -14.56 3.46 -19.54
C VAL A 170 -14.22 4.92 -19.28
N PHE A 171 -13.24 5.44 -20.02
CA PHE A 171 -12.93 6.87 -20.13
C PHE A 171 -13.28 7.36 -21.53
N ALA A 172 -14.16 8.36 -21.64
CA ALA A 172 -14.63 8.94 -22.90
C ALA A 172 -14.47 10.48 -22.92
N ASN A 173 -14.74 11.10 -24.06
CA ASN A 173 -14.56 12.54 -24.30
C ASN A 173 -13.16 13.04 -23.89
N ASN A 174 -13.06 14.13 -23.11
CA ASN A 174 -11.79 14.72 -22.68
C ASN A 174 -11.41 14.27 -21.26
N SER A 175 -11.97 13.14 -20.81
CA SER A 175 -11.75 12.66 -19.44
C SER A 175 -10.29 12.27 -19.23
N LYS A 176 -9.82 12.57 -18.03
CA LYS A 176 -8.51 12.22 -17.51
C LYS A 176 -8.70 11.58 -16.14
N GLY A 177 -7.66 11.57 -15.32
CA GLY A 177 -7.71 11.05 -13.96
C GLY A 177 -6.82 9.82 -13.82
N GLU A 178 -6.92 9.20 -12.65
CA GLU A 178 -6.01 8.15 -12.22
C GLU A 178 -6.78 6.84 -12.00
N CYS A 179 -6.33 5.78 -12.65
CA CYS A 179 -6.80 4.41 -12.48
C CYS A 179 -5.66 3.58 -11.91
N ILE A 180 -5.69 3.31 -10.59
CA ILE A 180 -4.54 2.76 -9.85
C ILE A 180 -4.91 1.50 -9.07
N GLY A 181 -4.15 0.42 -9.23
CA GLY A 181 -4.25 -0.74 -8.32
C GLY A 181 -5.58 -1.50 -8.38
N ASN A 182 -6.39 -1.30 -9.42
CA ASN A 182 -7.69 -1.96 -9.55
C ASN A 182 -7.53 -3.40 -10.07
N LEU A 183 -8.43 -4.27 -9.64
CA LEU A 183 -8.61 -5.62 -10.17
C LEU A 183 -9.79 -5.62 -11.15
N ILE A 184 -9.50 -5.76 -12.45
CA ILE A 184 -10.49 -5.68 -13.53
C ILE A 184 -10.56 -7.03 -14.24
N ARG A 185 -11.67 -7.77 -14.11
CA ARG A 185 -11.75 -9.13 -14.66
C ARG A 185 -13.11 -9.59 -15.14
N LYS A 186 -13.15 -10.54 -16.07
CA LYS A 186 -14.40 -11.17 -16.54
C LYS A 186 -15.38 -10.18 -17.18
N ASN A 187 -14.88 -9.13 -17.82
CA ASN A 187 -15.68 -8.21 -18.62
C ASN A 187 -15.41 -8.46 -20.12
N PRO A 188 -16.35 -8.18 -21.03
CA PRO A 188 -16.07 -8.21 -22.47
C PRO A 188 -14.96 -7.21 -22.84
N LEU A 189 -14.98 -6.00 -22.30
CA LEU A 189 -13.85 -5.07 -22.31
C LEU A 189 -13.46 -4.78 -20.86
N GLY A 190 -12.20 -4.99 -20.48
CA GLY A 190 -11.72 -4.67 -19.14
C GLY A 190 -11.76 -3.16 -18.87
N LEU A 191 -10.87 -2.44 -19.56
CA LEU A 191 -10.76 -0.98 -19.52
C LEU A 191 -10.81 -0.43 -20.95
N ALA A 192 -11.65 0.56 -21.23
CA ALA A 192 -11.67 1.25 -22.52
C ALA A 192 -11.38 2.75 -22.39
N VAL A 193 -10.62 3.30 -23.35
CA VAL A 193 -10.39 4.74 -23.49
C VAL A 193 -10.74 5.15 -24.91
N THR A 194 -11.58 6.17 -25.06
CA THR A 194 -12.07 6.63 -26.36
C THR A 194 -12.11 8.16 -26.42
N ASP A 195 -12.47 8.69 -27.59
CA ASP A 195 -12.43 10.11 -27.95
C ASP A 195 -11.05 10.71 -27.65
N ASN A 196 -10.95 11.77 -26.84
CA ASN A 196 -9.69 12.41 -26.43
C ASN A 196 -9.24 11.96 -25.03
N GLY A 197 -9.74 10.83 -24.53
CA GLY A 197 -9.48 10.36 -23.18
C GLY A 197 -7.98 10.15 -22.95
N ALA A 198 -7.47 10.66 -21.82
CA ALA A 198 -6.05 10.58 -21.47
C ALA A 198 -5.82 10.26 -19.98
N PRO A 199 -6.33 9.14 -19.47
CA PRO A 199 -6.11 8.73 -18.09
C PRO A 199 -4.71 8.15 -17.87
N MET A 200 -4.25 8.18 -16.62
CA MET A 200 -3.13 7.39 -16.15
C MET A 200 -3.62 6.02 -15.66
N ILE A 201 -3.11 4.95 -16.25
CA ILE A 201 -3.48 3.57 -15.95
C ILE A 201 -2.25 2.89 -15.35
N VAL A 202 -2.25 2.72 -14.02
CA VAL A 202 -1.04 2.36 -13.27
C VAL A 202 -1.27 1.17 -12.35
N ASN A 203 -0.41 0.15 -12.41
CA ASN A 203 -0.38 -0.99 -11.49
C ASN A 203 -1.72 -1.73 -11.36
N ASN A 204 -2.53 -1.76 -12.41
CA ASN A 204 -3.79 -2.50 -12.41
C ASN A 204 -3.55 -3.97 -12.77
N GLN A 205 -4.37 -4.86 -12.24
CA GLN A 205 -4.46 -6.26 -12.65
C GLN A 205 -5.68 -6.42 -13.55
N ILE A 206 -5.46 -6.66 -14.84
CA ILE A 206 -6.51 -6.69 -15.86
C ILE A 206 -6.52 -8.08 -16.50
N THR A 207 -7.29 -8.99 -15.89
CA THR A 207 -7.20 -10.42 -16.16
C THR A 207 -8.52 -11.06 -16.52
N GLU A 208 -8.54 -12.18 -17.24
CA GLU A 208 -9.77 -12.93 -17.55
C GLU A 208 -10.88 -12.10 -18.25
N ASN A 209 -10.55 -10.99 -18.91
CA ASN A 209 -11.49 -10.25 -19.75
C ASN A 209 -11.45 -10.82 -21.17
N LYS A 210 -12.39 -10.45 -22.04
CA LYS A 210 -12.23 -10.77 -23.47
C LYS A 210 -11.09 -9.93 -24.06
N VAL A 211 -11.23 -8.61 -24.07
CA VAL A 211 -10.09 -7.71 -24.30
C VAL A 211 -9.78 -6.94 -23.02
N ALA A 212 -8.52 -6.92 -22.60
CA ALA A 212 -8.13 -6.29 -21.34
C ALA A 212 -8.19 -4.76 -21.41
N ILE A 213 -7.52 -4.15 -22.39
CA ILE A 213 -7.47 -2.72 -22.60
C ILE A 213 -7.80 -2.41 -24.07
N ALA A 214 -8.75 -1.51 -24.31
CA ALA A 214 -9.11 -1.04 -25.64
C ALA A 214 -8.96 0.48 -25.75
N LEU A 215 -8.09 0.94 -26.63
CA LEU A 215 -7.91 2.35 -26.96
C LEU A 215 -8.52 2.62 -28.33
N ALA A 216 -9.31 3.69 -28.44
CA ALA A 216 -10.01 4.05 -29.67
C ALA A 216 -9.93 5.56 -29.93
N LYS A 217 -10.31 5.97 -31.15
CA LYS A 217 -10.37 7.37 -31.62
C LYS A 217 -9.06 8.10 -31.32
N ASP A 218 -9.05 9.29 -30.72
CA ASP A 218 -7.87 10.12 -30.50
C ASP A 218 -7.29 9.99 -29.08
N SER A 219 -7.50 8.82 -28.44
CA SER A 219 -7.09 8.60 -27.05
C SER A 219 -5.57 8.66 -26.84
N ARG A 220 -5.16 9.10 -25.64
CA ARG A 220 -3.77 9.35 -25.23
C ARG A 220 -3.49 8.82 -23.81
N ALA A 221 -3.89 7.58 -23.55
CA ALA A 221 -3.69 6.97 -22.23
C ALA A 221 -2.21 6.74 -21.92
N VAL A 222 -1.84 6.83 -20.64
CA VAL A 222 -0.49 6.51 -20.14
C VAL A 222 -0.56 5.18 -19.40
N LEU A 223 0.20 4.18 -19.83
CA LEU A 223 0.17 2.83 -19.23
C LEU A 223 1.48 2.53 -18.51
N ARG A 224 1.43 2.26 -17.19
CA ARG A 224 2.61 1.90 -16.38
C ARG A 224 2.34 0.70 -15.46
N GLY A 225 3.26 -0.26 -15.41
CA GLY A 225 3.28 -1.31 -14.39
C GLY A 225 2.04 -2.23 -14.36
N ASN A 226 1.21 -2.23 -15.40
CA ASN A 226 -0.01 -3.04 -15.41
C ASN A 226 0.31 -4.52 -15.67
N ILE A 227 -0.44 -5.41 -15.04
CA ILE A 227 -0.41 -6.85 -15.29
C ILE A 227 -1.65 -7.19 -16.13
N VAL A 228 -1.43 -7.63 -17.36
CA VAL A 228 -2.46 -7.91 -18.35
C VAL A 228 -2.35 -9.36 -18.78
N SER A 229 -3.15 -10.24 -18.18
CA SER A 229 -2.98 -11.68 -18.40
C SER A 229 -4.26 -12.49 -18.46
N GLN A 230 -4.20 -13.67 -19.07
CA GLN A 230 -5.30 -14.62 -19.12
C GLN A 230 -6.57 -14.05 -19.79
N ASN A 231 -6.43 -13.09 -20.72
CA ASN A 231 -7.58 -12.54 -21.44
C ASN A 231 -7.95 -13.44 -22.63
N THR A 232 -9.25 -13.67 -22.83
CA THR A 232 -9.79 -14.67 -23.77
C THR A 232 -9.81 -14.22 -25.23
N ASP A 233 -9.37 -13.00 -25.52
CA ASP A 233 -9.08 -12.53 -26.86
C ASP A 233 -7.72 -11.82 -26.88
N GLY A 234 -7.55 -10.72 -26.17
CA GLY A 234 -6.24 -10.06 -26.15
C GLY A 234 -5.99 -9.02 -25.07
N GLY A 235 -4.74 -8.61 -24.98
CA GLY A 235 -4.24 -7.66 -23.99
C GLY A 235 -4.64 -6.22 -24.31
N LEU A 236 -3.82 -5.53 -25.10
CA LEU A 236 -3.99 -4.13 -25.49
C LEU A 236 -4.39 -4.03 -26.96
N LEU A 237 -5.60 -3.57 -27.24
CA LEU A 237 -6.10 -3.26 -28.58
C LEU A 237 -6.09 -1.76 -28.81
N ILE A 238 -5.46 -1.29 -29.90
CA ILE A 238 -5.34 0.12 -30.24
C ILE A 238 -5.99 0.33 -31.61
N ASN A 239 -7.05 1.13 -31.66
CA ASN A 239 -7.88 1.39 -32.85
C ASN A 239 -7.98 2.89 -33.14
N GLY A 240 -8.39 3.24 -34.37
CA GLY A 240 -8.58 4.62 -34.78
C GLY A 240 -7.26 5.39 -34.86
N ASN A 241 -7.17 6.51 -34.15
CA ASN A 241 -5.98 7.36 -34.03
C ASN A 241 -5.38 7.32 -32.62
N GLY A 242 -5.57 6.21 -31.89
CA GLY A 242 -5.12 6.07 -30.51
C GLY A 242 -3.59 6.04 -30.46
N ILE A 243 -3.00 6.83 -29.57
CA ILE A 243 -1.55 6.89 -29.38
C ILE A 243 -1.28 6.81 -27.88
N PRO A 244 -1.19 5.60 -27.32
CA PRO A 244 -0.81 5.46 -25.92
C PRO A 244 0.64 5.89 -25.71
N ASP A 245 0.90 6.47 -24.54
CA ASP A 245 2.23 6.40 -23.96
C ASP A 245 2.44 4.98 -23.42
N PHE A 246 3.12 4.18 -24.23
CA PHE A 246 3.52 2.81 -23.93
C PHE A 246 5.02 2.72 -23.58
N GLY A 247 5.54 3.79 -22.98
CA GLY A 247 6.90 3.95 -22.52
C GLY A 247 7.72 4.85 -23.42
N HIS A 248 8.71 5.52 -22.82
CA HIS A 248 9.73 6.26 -23.55
C HIS A 248 11.12 5.82 -23.10
N ILE A 249 12.14 6.17 -23.88
CA ILE A 249 13.51 5.68 -23.70
C ILE A 249 14.07 5.98 -22.29
N HIS A 250 13.68 7.10 -21.66
CA HIS A 250 14.05 7.47 -20.28
C HIS A 250 12.97 7.16 -19.23
N ASP A 251 11.74 6.84 -19.63
CA ASP A 251 10.66 6.38 -18.75
C ASP A 251 9.98 5.12 -19.30
N PRO A 252 10.63 3.95 -19.17
CA PRO A 252 10.06 2.71 -19.68
C PRO A 252 8.82 2.28 -18.88
N ALA A 253 7.90 1.59 -19.55
CA ALA A 253 6.54 1.46 -19.05
C ALA A 253 6.30 0.30 -18.07
N ALA A 254 7.13 -0.75 -18.09
CA ALA A 254 7.06 -1.89 -17.16
C ALA A 254 5.71 -2.64 -17.14
N ASN A 255 4.88 -2.53 -18.19
CA ASN A 255 3.68 -3.36 -18.29
C ASN A 255 4.06 -4.81 -18.62
N ARG A 256 3.29 -5.76 -18.11
CA ARG A 256 3.52 -7.20 -18.30
C ARG A 256 2.30 -7.82 -18.94
N PHE A 257 2.50 -8.49 -20.07
CA PHE A 257 1.47 -9.22 -20.78
C PHE A 257 1.86 -10.70 -20.82
N SER A 258 0.94 -11.57 -20.42
CA SER A 258 1.16 -13.02 -20.45
C SER A 258 -0.15 -13.75 -20.66
N ASP A 259 -0.11 -14.93 -21.27
CA ASP A 259 -1.26 -15.85 -21.34
C ASP A 259 -2.52 -15.22 -21.97
N ASN A 260 -2.38 -14.21 -22.84
CA ASN A 260 -3.49 -13.67 -23.63
C ASN A 260 -3.65 -14.49 -24.90
N GLN A 261 -4.91 -14.83 -25.25
CA GLN A 261 -5.17 -15.87 -26.23
C GLN A 261 -4.69 -15.53 -27.66
N ASN A 262 -5.13 -14.40 -28.23
CA ASN A 262 -4.86 -14.05 -29.63
C ASN A 262 -3.80 -12.97 -29.83
N PHE A 263 -3.64 -12.05 -28.87
CA PHE A 263 -2.62 -11.00 -28.93
C PHE A 263 -2.32 -10.41 -27.55
N ASP A 264 -1.07 -10.01 -27.33
CA ASP A 264 -0.67 -9.18 -26.21
C ASP A 264 -0.90 -7.71 -26.56
N VAL A 265 -0.48 -7.30 -27.76
CA VAL A 265 -0.75 -5.96 -28.28
C VAL A 265 -1.18 -6.06 -29.73
N PHE A 266 -2.29 -5.43 -30.07
CA PHE A 266 -2.73 -5.25 -31.44
C PHE A 266 -2.85 -3.76 -31.74
N ASN A 267 -1.87 -3.23 -32.46
CA ASN A 267 -1.94 -1.90 -33.06
C ASN A 267 -2.66 -1.96 -34.42
N ASN A 268 -3.94 -1.62 -34.43
CA ASN A 268 -4.76 -1.49 -35.63
C ASN A 268 -4.92 -0.02 -36.06
N THR A 269 -3.90 0.80 -35.79
CA THR A 269 -3.83 2.19 -36.26
C THR A 269 -2.84 2.32 -37.42
N LYS A 270 -2.89 3.46 -38.10
CA LYS A 270 -1.90 3.82 -39.13
C LYS A 270 -0.59 4.37 -38.56
N TYR A 271 -0.51 4.57 -37.24
CA TYR A 271 0.64 5.17 -36.57
C TYR A 271 1.46 4.08 -35.86
N PRO A 272 2.79 4.08 -35.96
CA PRO A 272 3.60 3.16 -35.17
C PRO A 272 3.42 3.46 -33.68
N VAL A 273 3.28 2.42 -32.88
CA VAL A 273 3.28 2.52 -31.42
C VAL A 273 4.67 2.21 -30.92
N ILE A 274 5.25 3.13 -30.15
CA ILE A 274 6.56 2.93 -29.53
C ILE A 274 6.35 2.14 -28.24
N SER A 275 6.98 0.98 -28.13
CA SER A 275 6.99 0.16 -26.91
C SER A 275 8.36 0.21 -26.27
N VAL A 276 8.44 0.69 -25.02
CA VAL A 276 9.68 0.74 -24.25
C VAL A 276 9.49 0.11 -22.87
N GLY A 277 10.27 -0.94 -22.59
CA GLY A 277 10.28 -1.60 -21.27
C GLY A 277 9.00 -2.35 -20.91
N ASN A 278 8.21 -2.77 -21.91
CA ASN A 278 7.08 -3.68 -21.72
C ASN A 278 7.52 -5.12 -21.93
N ASN A 279 7.03 -6.04 -21.09
CA ASN A 279 7.19 -7.47 -21.28
C ASN A 279 5.98 -7.99 -22.08
N LEU A 280 6.22 -8.34 -23.34
CA LEU A 280 5.23 -8.78 -24.33
C LEU A 280 5.79 -10.02 -25.03
N ASN A 281 4.92 -10.94 -25.44
CA ASN A 281 5.29 -11.99 -26.38
C ASN A 281 5.30 -11.41 -27.82
N PRO A 282 6.47 -11.34 -28.51
CA PRO A 282 6.56 -10.79 -29.85
C PRO A 282 5.70 -11.53 -30.88
N ALA A 283 5.49 -12.84 -30.71
CA ALA A 283 4.62 -13.62 -31.60
C ALA A 283 3.13 -13.24 -31.44
N HIS A 284 2.77 -12.61 -30.32
CA HIS A 284 1.43 -12.15 -30.02
C HIS A 284 1.27 -10.64 -30.25
N VAL A 285 2.22 -10.00 -30.95
CA VAL A 285 2.10 -8.62 -31.39
C VAL A 285 1.57 -8.55 -32.81
N LYS A 286 0.53 -7.72 -33.00
CA LYS A 286 -0.12 -7.48 -34.30
C LYS A 286 -0.06 -6.00 -34.66
N GLY A 287 0.22 -5.72 -35.93
CA GLY A 287 0.38 -4.36 -36.45
C GLY A 287 1.72 -3.72 -36.11
N THR A 288 1.88 -2.45 -36.49
CA THR A 288 3.19 -1.77 -36.46
C THR A 288 3.56 -1.32 -35.04
N ILE A 289 4.45 -2.06 -34.39
CA ILE A 289 5.02 -1.68 -33.08
C ILE A 289 6.54 -1.50 -33.22
N GLU A 290 7.01 -0.33 -32.82
CA GLU A 290 8.43 -0.04 -32.72
C GLU A 290 8.90 -0.38 -31.32
N PHE A 291 9.55 -1.53 -31.18
CA PHE A 291 10.26 -1.86 -29.96
C PHE A 291 11.52 -1.03 -29.87
N ARG A 292 11.54 -0.10 -28.93
CA ARG A 292 12.76 0.63 -28.59
C ARG A 292 13.26 0.08 -27.27
N ALA A 293 14.54 -0.26 -27.26
CA ALA A 293 15.23 -0.43 -26.00
C ALA A 293 15.09 0.89 -25.23
N ALA A 294 14.81 0.78 -23.94
CA ALA A 294 15.00 1.91 -23.06
C ALA A 294 16.43 2.42 -23.28
N THR A 295 16.60 3.73 -23.48
CA THR A 295 17.87 4.34 -23.09
C THR A 295 17.87 4.31 -21.56
N VAL A 296 18.28 3.17 -21.02
CA VAL A 296 19.29 3.25 -19.98
C VAL A 296 20.31 4.24 -20.56
N GLU A 297 20.63 5.32 -19.87
CA GLU A 297 21.90 5.97 -20.14
C GLU A 297 22.94 4.87 -19.99
N LEU A 298 23.26 4.21 -21.11
CA LEU A 298 24.48 3.51 -21.31
C LEU A 298 25.48 4.64 -21.19
N ASN A 299 26.08 4.73 -20.01
CA ASN A 299 27.40 5.28 -19.90
C ASN A 299 28.18 4.68 -21.09
N PRO A 300 28.73 5.47 -22.04
CA PRO A 300 29.31 4.97 -23.30
C PRO A 300 30.54 4.05 -23.15
N GLN A 301 30.74 3.42 -21.99
CA GLN A 301 31.88 2.61 -21.64
C GLN A 301 31.65 1.09 -21.74
N PHE A 302 30.43 0.60 -22.06
CA PHE A 302 30.14 -0.84 -22.00
C PHE A 302 29.53 -1.44 -23.28
N GLN A 303 30.08 -1.09 -24.45
CA GLN A 303 30.05 -1.98 -25.62
C GLN A 303 31.35 -2.76 -25.70
N LYS A 304 31.38 -3.94 -25.06
CA LYS A 304 32.27 -5.03 -25.45
C LYS A 304 31.49 -6.34 -25.28
N GLY A 305 31.54 -7.18 -26.31
CA GLY A 305 30.58 -8.25 -26.61
C GLY A 305 30.40 -9.36 -25.57
N GLY A 306 29.36 -10.17 -25.79
CA GLY A 306 28.92 -11.28 -24.95
C GLY A 306 30.07 -12.18 -24.47
N VAL A 307 30.15 -12.34 -23.15
CA VAL A 307 31.25 -13.05 -22.48
C VAL A 307 30.96 -14.54 -22.31
N PHE A 308 29.68 -14.93 -22.23
CA PHE A 308 29.28 -16.32 -21.96
C PHE A 308 28.40 -16.92 -23.05
N THR A 309 28.73 -18.14 -23.46
CA THR A 309 28.09 -18.84 -24.60
C THR A 309 26.75 -19.48 -24.25
N ASP A 310 26.45 -19.70 -22.97
CA ASP A 310 25.34 -20.52 -22.47
C ASP A 310 24.22 -19.73 -21.77
N ILE A 311 24.25 -18.40 -21.85
CA ILE A 311 23.22 -17.52 -21.27
C ILE A 311 22.25 -16.94 -22.32
N GLY A 312 22.36 -17.40 -23.57
CA GLY A 312 21.46 -17.00 -24.66
C GLY A 312 20.01 -17.39 -24.35
N GLY A 313 19.14 -16.39 -24.16
CA GLY A 313 17.72 -16.61 -23.79
C GLY A 313 17.49 -16.96 -22.32
N HIS A 314 18.54 -17.03 -21.49
CA HIS A 314 18.40 -17.31 -20.07
C HIS A 314 17.81 -16.11 -19.32
N TRP A 315 16.86 -16.35 -18.40
CA TRP A 315 16.12 -15.30 -17.69
C TRP A 315 17.03 -14.38 -16.86
N ALA A 316 18.15 -14.91 -16.35
CA ALA A 316 19.12 -14.17 -15.55
C ALA A 316 20.21 -13.46 -16.39
N ARG A 317 20.15 -13.54 -17.72
CA ARG A 317 21.21 -13.07 -18.63
C ARG A 317 21.67 -11.64 -18.30
N GLU A 318 20.74 -10.70 -18.17
CA GLU A 318 21.09 -9.30 -17.96
C GLU A 318 21.80 -9.08 -16.62
N PHE A 319 21.40 -9.81 -15.56
CA PHE A 319 22.09 -9.74 -14.27
C PHE A 319 23.50 -10.31 -14.37
N ILE A 320 23.67 -11.41 -15.10
CA ILE A 320 24.97 -12.05 -15.32
C ILE A 320 25.88 -11.12 -16.13
N GLU A 321 25.43 -10.63 -17.28
CA GLU A 321 26.20 -9.69 -18.11
C GLU A 321 26.51 -8.40 -17.33
N GLY A 322 25.56 -7.92 -16.54
CA GLY A 322 25.72 -6.77 -15.66
C GLY A 322 26.84 -6.97 -14.63
N LEU A 323 26.87 -8.09 -13.91
CA LEU A 323 27.94 -8.39 -12.97
C LEU A 323 29.29 -8.64 -13.67
N ALA A 324 29.29 -9.30 -14.83
CA ALA A 324 30.49 -9.60 -15.60
C ALA A 324 31.14 -8.33 -16.14
N SER A 325 30.35 -7.36 -16.59
CA SER A 325 30.84 -6.05 -17.07
C SER A 325 31.56 -5.23 -15.99
N GLN A 326 31.33 -5.56 -14.72
CA GLN A 326 31.96 -4.93 -13.57
C GLN A 326 33.13 -5.77 -13.00
N ASP A 327 33.55 -6.82 -13.72
CA ASP A 327 34.55 -7.80 -13.27
C ASP A 327 34.20 -8.49 -11.92
N LEU A 328 32.93 -8.51 -11.56
CA LEU A 328 32.46 -9.09 -10.29
C LEU A 328 32.25 -10.60 -10.37
N ILE A 329 31.96 -11.11 -11.57
CA ILE A 329 31.85 -12.54 -11.85
C ILE A 329 32.65 -12.91 -13.09
N SER A 330 33.03 -14.19 -13.17
CA SER A 330 33.73 -14.77 -14.30
C SER A 330 33.09 -16.11 -14.67
N GLY A 331 33.25 -16.50 -15.93
CA GLY A 331 32.82 -17.80 -16.45
C GLY A 331 33.86 -18.89 -16.21
N PHE A 332 33.57 -20.06 -16.74
CA PHE A 332 34.44 -21.22 -16.75
C PHE A 332 35.39 -21.21 -17.96
N PRO A 333 36.48 -21.99 -17.93
CA PRO A 333 37.43 -22.07 -19.05
C PRO A 333 36.82 -22.51 -20.40
N ASP A 334 35.64 -23.15 -20.36
CA ASP A 334 34.86 -23.56 -21.53
C ASP A 334 34.08 -22.41 -22.19
N GLY A 335 34.13 -21.21 -21.62
CA GLY A 335 33.40 -20.03 -22.10
C GLY A 335 31.96 -19.93 -21.62
N GLY A 336 31.48 -20.85 -20.78
CA GLY A 336 30.15 -20.82 -20.17
C GLY A 336 30.11 -20.15 -18.79
N PHE A 337 28.92 -19.73 -18.35
CA PHE A 337 28.66 -19.29 -16.97
C PHE A 337 28.02 -20.38 -16.10
N GLN A 338 27.35 -21.35 -16.74
CA GLN A 338 26.58 -22.45 -16.16
C GLN A 338 25.50 -21.97 -15.18
N PRO A 339 24.52 -21.18 -15.64
CA PRO A 339 23.56 -20.50 -14.75
C PRO A 339 22.66 -21.47 -13.96
N GLU A 340 22.41 -22.67 -14.47
CA GLU A 340 21.57 -23.68 -13.81
C GLU A 340 22.32 -24.51 -12.77
N ASN A 341 23.65 -24.44 -12.74
CA ASN A 341 24.43 -25.19 -11.76
C ASN A 341 24.27 -24.60 -10.36
N ARG A 342 24.26 -25.49 -9.35
CA ARG A 342 24.22 -25.11 -7.94
C ARG A 342 25.53 -24.44 -7.53
N ILE A 343 25.45 -23.50 -6.60
CA ILE A 343 26.63 -22.86 -6.03
C ILE A 343 26.98 -23.46 -4.66
N SER A 344 28.25 -23.73 -4.42
CA SER A 344 28.75 -24.16 -3.11
C SER A 344 28.91 -22.98 -2.15
N ARG A 345 28.95 -23.28 -0.85
CA ARG A 345 29.21 -22.27 0.20
C ARG A 345 30.56 -21.57 0.04
N ALA A 346 31.60 -22.27 -0.42
CA ALA A 346 32.92 -21.68 -0.69
C ALA A 346 32.89 -20.72 -1.88
N GLU A 347 32.24 -21.09 -2.98
CA GLU A 347 32.11 -20.23 -4.16
C GLU A 347 31.28 -18.98 -3.85
N TYR A 348 30.19 -19.14 -3.10
CA TYR A 348 29.39 -18.01 -2.65
C TYR A 348 30.18 -17.09 -1.70
N ALA A 349 30.99 -17.64 -0.77
CA ALA A 349 31.88 -16.84 0.08
C ALA A 349 32.89 -16.02 -0.74
N ALA A 350 33.50 -16.63 -1.75
CA ALA A 350 34.42 -15.96 -2.67
C ALA A 350 33.72 -14.84 -3.46
N LEU A 351 32.51 -15.09 -3.94
CA LEU A 351 31.68 -14.12 -4.66
C LEU A 351 31.38 -12.90 -3.78
N VAL A 352 30.83 -13.11 -2.60
CA VAL A 352 30.52 -12.03 -1.64
C VAL A 352 31.78 -11.26 -1.22
N ALA A 353 32.88 -11.97 -0.94
CA ALA A 353 34.14 -11.33 -0.59
C ALA A 353 34.67 -10.42 -1.71
N ARG A 354 34.58 -10.87 -2.97
CA ARG A 354 34.96 -10.06 -4.13
C ARG A 354 34.08 -8.82 -4.27
N ILE A 355 32.76 -8.99 -4.21
CA ILE A 355 31.79 -7.91 -4.40
C ILE A 355 31.91 -6.82 -3.34
N PHE A 356 32.01 -7.23 -2.07
CA PHE A 356 32.11 -6.30 -0.95
C PHE A 356 33.55 -5.97 -0.56
N LYS A 357 34.53 -6.36 -1.40
CA LYS A 357 35.96 -6.09 -1.24
C LYS A 357 36.47 -6.45 0.16
N LEU A 358 36.05 -7.62 0.67
CA LEU A 358 36.42 -8.10 1.99
C LEU A 358 37.89 -8.56 1.97
N PRO A 359 38.75 -8.07 2.87
CA PRO A 359 40.15 -8.47 2.91
C PRO A 359 40.26 -9.94 3.36
N ALA A 360 41.07 -10.74 2.67
CA ALA A 360 41.31 -12.12 3.05
C ALA A 360 41.90 -12.20 4.47
N ILE A 361 41.36 -13.11 5.29
CA ILE A 361 41.78 -13.28 6.68
C ILE A 361 42.47 -14.65 6.82
N ASN A 362 43.73 -14.64 7.22
CA ASN A 362 44.43 -15.86 7.59
C ASN A 362 44.08 -16.25 9.04
N ALA A 363 43.08 -17.11 9.20
CA ALA A 363 42.64 -17.62 10.48
C ALA A 363 42.28 -19.11 10.37
N ASN A 364 42.48 -19.87 11.45
CA ASN A 364 42.05 -21.26 11.51
C ASN A 364 40.73 -21.37 12.30
N ARG A 365 39.63 -20.93 11.67
CA ARG A 365 38.32 -20.80 12.33
C ARG A 365 37.43 -22.05 12.20
N PHE A 366 37.62 -22.83 11.14
CA PHE A 366 36.77 -23.98 10.82
C PHE A 366 37.61 -25.23 10.63
N SER A 367 37.18 -26.35 11.22
CA SER A 367 37.97 -27.59 11.26
C SER A 367 38.11 -28.27 9.89
N ASP A 368 37.19 -28.01 8.96
CA ASP A 368 37.13 -28.57 7.60
C ASP A 368 37.58 -27.58 6.52
N VAL A 369 38.24 -26.47 6.90
CA VAL A 369 38.84 -25.50 5.98
C VAL A 369 40.34 -25.42 6.24
N PRO A 370 41.16 -26.26 5.58
CA PRO A 370 42.61 -26.18 5.69
C PRO A 370 43.15 -24.82 5.25
N GLN A 371 44.25 -24.34 5.86
CA GLN A 371 44.83 -23.03 5.52
C GLN A 371 45.21 -22.90 4.03
N GLN A 372 45.62 -24.01 3.41
CA GLN A 372 45.97 -24.09 1.99
C GLN A 372 44.75 -24.22 1.06
N PHE A 373 43.53 -24.32 1.60
CA PHE A 373 42.33 -24.35 0.77
C PHE A 373 42.16 -23.02 0.02
N TRP A 374 41.88 -23.07 -1.28
CA TRP A 374 41.87 -21.89 -2.15
C TRP A 374 40.95 -20.77 -1.64
N ALA A 375 39.85 -21.13 -0.95
CA ALA A 375 38.89 -20.18 -0.41
C ALA A 375 39.10 -19.87 1.09
N ALA A 376 40.12 -20.42 1.76
CA ALA A 376 40.28 -20.29 3.21
C ALA A 376 40.25 -18.82 3.67
N GLY A 377 41.04 -17.96 3.01
CA GLY A 377 41.10 -16.53 3.32
C GLY A 377 39.76 -15.81 3.16
N VAL A 378 39.03 -16.08 2.07
CA VAL A 378 37.75 -15.43 1.76
C VAL A 378 36.58 -15.98 2.57
N ILE A 379 36.62 -17.27 2.94
CA ILE A 379 35.67 -17.88 3.87
C ILE A 379 35.77 -17.19 5.24
N ASN A 380 36.99 -17.04 5.77
CA ASN A 380 37.22 -16.35 7.04
C ASN A 380 36.81 -14.87 6.97
N ALA A 381 37.03 -14.21 5.84
CA ALA A 381 36.60 -12.84 5.60
C ALA A 381 35.08 -12.70 5.61
N ALA A 382 34.36 -13.52 4.84
CA ALA A 382 32.90 -13.55 4.78
C ALA A 382 32.29 -13.88 6.16
N ALA A 383 32.92 -14.78 6.92
CA ALA A 383 32.48 -15.12 8.26
C ALA A 383 32.71 -14.00 9.29
N SER A 384 33.82 -13.28 9.18
CA SER A 384 34.10 -12.14 10.06
C SER A 384 33.23 -10.93 9.73
N ALA A 385 32.85 -10.76 8.45
CA ALA A 385 31.93 -9.71 7.99
C ALA A 385 30.45 -10.04 8.26
N GLY A 386 30.12 -11.25 8.73
CA GLY A 386 28.75 -11.64 9.09
C GLY A 386 27.89 -12.13 7.94
N PHE A 387 28.45 -12.36 6.75
CA PHE A 387 27.73 -12.95 5.62
C PHE A 387 27.50 -14.46 5.84
N LEU A 388 28.52 -15.21 6.23
CA LEU A 388 28.41 -16.67 6.38
C LEU A 388 28.96 -17.18 7.70
N GLY A 389 28.13 -17.87 8.49
CA GLY A 389 28.57 -18.61 9.67
C GLY A 389 28.98 -20.05 9.35
N GLY A 390 29.74 -20.66 10.26
CA GLY A 390 29.89 -22.12 10.33
C GLY A 390 28.77 -22.78 11.12
N PHE A 391 28.85 -24.10 11.24
CA PHE A 391 27.90 -24.94 11.97
C PHE A 391 28.32 -25.12 13.43
N PRO A 392 27.42 -25.53 14.33
CA PRO A 392 27.73 -25.74 15.76
C PRO A 392 28.84 -26.76 16.04
N ASP A 393 29.12 -27.67 15.10
CA ASP A 393 30.19 -28.66 15.15
C ASP A 393 31.58 -28.09 14.79
N GLY A 394 31.68 -26.78 14.53
CA GLY A 394 32.93 -26.10 14.15
C GLY A 394 33.29 -26.22 12.67
N THR A 395 32.43 -26.81 11.83
CA THR A 395 32.66 -26.94 10.38
C THR A 395 32.09 -25.75 9.58
N PHE A 396 32.61 -25.49 8.39
CA PHE A 396 32.07 -24.53 7.42
C PHE A 396 31.28 -25.21 6.30
N ARG A 397 31.64 -26.45 5.96
CA ARG A 397 31.12 -27.28 4.85
C ARG A 397 31.28 -26.61 3.48
N PRO A 398 32.52 -26.38 3.02
CA PRO A 398 32.78 -25.52 1.86
C PRO A 398 32.15 -26.00 0.55
N GLN A 399 32.00 -27.31 0.36
CA GLN A 399 31.47 -27.94 -0.85
C GLN A 399 29.95 -28.14 -0.80
N GLN A 400 29.31 -27.92 0.35
CA GLN A 400 27.87 -28.06 0.46
C GLN A 400 27.18 -26.95 -0.36
N ALA A 401 26.15 -27.31 -1.11
CA ALA A 401 25.32 -26.36 -1.84
C ALA A 401 24.61 -25.40 -0.87
N LEU A 402 24.46 -24.14 -1.28
CA LEU A 402 23.74 -23.13 -0.51
C LEU A 402 22.25 -23.17 -0.85
N THR A 403 21.36 -23.02 0.14
CA THR A 403 19.93 -22.84 -0.16
C THR A 403 19.58 -21.38 -0.44
N LYS A 404 18.47 -21.15 -1.14
CA LYS A 404 17.99 -19.80 -1.46
C LYS A 404 17.75 -18.95 -0.21
N VAL A 405 17.18 -19.54 0.85
CA VAL A 405 16.99 -18.82 2.12
C VAL A 405 18.32 -18.48 2.80
N GLN A 406 19.32 -19.35 2.73
CA GLN A 406 20.64 -19.09 3.32
C GLN A 406 21.35 -17.92 2.61
N ALA A 407 21.20 -17.81 1.28
CA ALA A 407 21.72 -16.68 0.51
C ALA A 407 21.10 -15.34 0.94
N LEU A 408 19.77 -15.30 1.10
CA LEU A 408 19.05 -14.09 1.54
C LEU A 408 19.43 -13.70 2.98
N VAL A 409 19.47 -14.68 3.89
CA VAL A 409 19.91 -14.47 5.28
C VAL A 409 21.34 -13.93 5.31
N SER A 410 22.24 -14.51 4.51
CA SER A 410 23.63 -14.07 4.40
C SER A 410 23.74 -12.59 3.98
N LEU A 411 23.05 -12.21 2.90
CA LEU A 411 23.10 -10.83 2.41
C LEU A 411 22.50 -9.85 3.43
N VAL A 412 21.36 -10.18 4.03
CA VAL A 412 20.72 -9.32 5.04
C VAL A 412 21.63 -9.13 6.25
N ASN A 413 22.25 -10.20 6.75
CA ASN A 413 23.13 -10.13 7.91
C ASN A 413 24.44 -9.39 7.60
N GLY A 414 25.11 -9.75 6.51
CA GLY A 414 26.39 -9.14 6.14
C GLY A 414 26.26 -7.65 5.79
N LEU A 415 25.13 -7.24 5.21
CA LEU A 415 24.81 -5.84 4.93
C LEU A 415 24.19 -5.11 6.13
N LYS A 416 23.91 -5.83 7.22
CA LYS A 416 23.24 -5.31 8.42
C LYS A 416 21.92 -4.61 8.07
N LEU A 417 21.16 -5.17 7.13
CA LEU A 417 19.83 -4.68 6.79
C LEU A 417 18.88 -4.99 7.96
N THR A 418 18.00 -4.05 8.27
CA THR A 418 17.07 -4.16 9.39
C THR A 418 15.64 -3.85 8.97
N ALA A 419 14.68 -4.17 9.85
CA ALA A 419 13.31 -3.67 9.80
C ALA A 419 12.45 -4.17 8.62
N GLY A 420 12.52 -5.46 8.29
CA GLY A 420 11.55 -6.11 7.41
C GLY A 420 10.21 -6.39 8.09
N ASP A 421 9.11 -5.96 7.47
CA ASP A 421 7.75 -6.32 7.89
C ASP A 421 7.42 -7.76 7.49
N ALA A 422 7.27 -8.63 8.48
CA ALA A 422 6.92 -10.04 8.27
C ALA A 422 5.58 -10.23 7.54
N ASN A 423 4.68 -9.23 7.56
CA ASN A 423 3.43 -9.27 6.79
C ASN A 423 3.68 -9.29 5.28
N LEU A 424 4.82 -8.77 4.80
CA LEU A 424 5.18 -8.84 3.39
C LEU A 424 5.33 -10.29 2.91
N LEU A 425 5.65 -11.23 3.79
CA LEU A 425 5.77 -12.64 3.44
C LEU A 425 4.44 -13.28 3.03
N SER A 426 3.31 -12.64 3.33
CA SER A 426 1.98 -13.08 2.83
C SER A 426 1.91 -13.10 1.31
N MET A 427 2.81 -12.38 0.62
CA MET A 427 2.92 -12.41 -0.82
C MET A 427 3.49 -13.71 -1.38
N TYR A 428 4.13 -14.55 -0.56
CA TYR A 428 4.67 -15.84 -1.02
C TYR A 428 3.68 -16.97 -0.72
N ARG A 429 3.34 -17.75 -1.76
CA ARG A 429 2.45 -18.93 -1.65
C ARG A 429 3.05 -20.03 -0.78
N ASP A 430 4.37 -20.17 -0.83
CA ASP A 430 5.15 -21.18 -0.11
C ASP A 430 5.80 -20.63 1.18
N ARG A 431 5.33 -19.48 1.70
CA ARG A 431 5.86 -18.85 2.91
C ARG A 431 5.94 -19.77 4.13
N ALA A 432 5.08 -20.80 4.20
CA ALA A 432 5.08 -21.79 5.27
C ALA A 432 6.38 -22.63 5.30
N GLN A 433 7.13 -22.68 4.19
CA GLN A 433 8.43 -23.35 4.11
C GLN A 433 9.58 -22.48 4.62
N ILE A 434 9.35 -21.20 4.91
CA ILE A 434 10.39 -20.29 5.43
C ILE A 434 10.71 -20.71 6.87
N PRO A 435 11.95 -21.11 7.18
CA PRO A 435 12.34 -21.44 8.55
C PRO A 435 12.13 -20.26 9.49
N SER A 436 11.70 -20.52 10.73
CA SER A 436 11.43 -19.48 11.73
C SER A 436 12.61 -18.52 11.95
N TYR A 437 13.85 -19.03 11.94
CA TYR A 437 15.06 -18.21 12.07
C TYR A 437 15.28 -17.25 10.89
N ALA A 438 14.72 -17.55 9.73
CA ALA A 438 14.91 -16.79 8.50
C ALA A 438 13.76 -15.81 8.22
N VAL A 439 12.63 -15.89 8.92
CA VAL A 439 11.45 -15.04 8.70
C VAL A 439 11.81 -13.56 8.64
N GLY A 440 12.51 -13.04 9.65
CA GLY A 440 12.89 -11.63 9.69
C GLY A 440 13.84 -11.23 8.56
N ALA A 441 14.77 -12.12 8.20
CA ALA A 441 15.73 -11.85 7.13
C ALA A 441 15.05 -11.88 5.75
N VAL A 442 14.20 -12.87 5.46
CA VAL A 442 13.45 -12.91 4.21
C VAL A 442 12.54 -11.70 4.10
N ALA A 443 11.82 -11.34 5.15
CA ALA A 443 10.97 -10.15 5.16
C ALA A 443 11.79 -8.87 4.87
N THR A 444 12.98 -8.77 5.45
CA THR A 444 13.90 -7.65 5.23
C THR A 444 14.39 -7.63 3.78
N ALA A 445 14.77 -8.78 3.23
CA ALA A 445 15.19 -8.91 1.84
C ALA A 445 14.05 -8.51 0.88
N THR A 446 12.83 -8.99 1.13
CA THR A 446 11.64 -8.66 0.35
C THR A 446 11.35 -7.16 0.38
N GLN A 447 11.32 -6.56 1.57
CA GLN A 447 11.07 -5.13 1.74
C GLN A 447 12.09 -4.25 1.02
N ASN A 448 13.36 -4.67 1.03
CA ASN A 448 14.44 -3.95 0.37
C ASN A 448 14.56 -4.31 -1.12
N MET A 449 13.61 -5.08 -1.68
CA MET A 449 13.60 -5.50 -3.08
C MET A 449 14.83 -6.33 -3.50
N LEU A 450 15.43 -7.11 -2.60
CA LEU A 450 16.57 -8.01 -2.91
C LEU A 450 16.10 -9.32 -3.56
N VAL A 451 14.87 -9.73 -3.30
CA VAL A 451 14.37 -11.05 -3.71
C VAL A 451 14.05 -11.06 -5.20
N VAL A 452 14.63 -12.01 -5.92
CA VAL A 452 14.33 -12.32 -7.31
C VAL A 452 13.86 -13.77 -7.40
N ASN A 453 12.68 -13.99 -7.97
CA ASN A 453 12.01 -15.29 -8.02
C ASN A 453 11.64 -15.63 -9.47
N TYR A 454 12.09 -16.80 -9.92
CA TYR A 454 11.81 -17.35 -11.25
C TYR A 454 11.29 -18.80 -11.10
N PRO A 455 10.31 -19.22 -11.90
CA PRO A 455 9.56 -18.42 -12.89
C PRO A 455 8.48 -17.54 -12.25
N ASP A 456 7.97 -17.96 -11.08
CA ASP A 456 6.87 -17.30 -10.38
C ASP A 456 7.39 -16.34 -9.31
N TRP A 457 7.06 -15.05 -9.41
CA TRP A 457 7.54 -14.04 -8.47
C TRP A 457 7.05 -14.28 -7.01
N ASP A 458 5.92 -14.96 -6.85
CA ASP A 458 5.25 -15.24 -5.58
C ASP A 458 5.58 -16.63 -4.99
N VAL A 459 6.60 -17.31 -5.53
CA VAL A 459 7.12 -18.58 -5.01
C VAL A 459 8.62 -18.42 -4.69
N LEU A 460 8.98 -18.58 -3.41
CA LEU A 460 10.34 -18.33 -2.95
C LEU A 460 11.26 -19.55 -3.10
N GLU A 461 10.75 -20.75 -2.86
CA GLU A 461 11.45 -22.03 -2.72
C GLU A 461 12.60 -21.96 -1.69
N PRO A 462 12.32 -21.58 -0.42
CA PRO A 462 13.36 -21.20 0.54
C PRO A 462 14.36 -22.33 0.85
N LEU A 463 13.92 -23.58 0.80
CA LEU A 463 14.73 -24.75 1.15
C LEU A 463 15.46 -25.38 -0.04
N ARG A 464 15.21 -24.90 -1.27
CA ARG A 464 15.88 -25.41 -2.47
C ARG A 464 17.31 -24.88 -2.56
N ASP A 465 18.23 -25.73 -3.04
CA ASP A 465 19.58 -25.32 -3.42
C ASP A 465 19.52 -24.26 -4.53
N ILE A 466 20.19 -23.13 -4.31
CA ILE A 466 20.18 -21.99 -5.22
C ILE A 466 21.13 -22.19 -6.40
N THR A 467 20.71 -21.74 -7.59
CA THR A 467 21.55 -21.80 -8.78
C THR A 467 22.46 -20.57 -8.92
N ARG A 468 23.49 -20.67 -9.75
CA ARG A 468 24.40 -19.55 -10.07
C ARG A 468 23.66 -18.38 -10.72
N GLY A 469 22.69 -18.64 -11.58
CA GLY A 469 21.84 -17.63 -12.21
C GLY A 469 20.97 -16.89 -11.20
N GLU A 470 20.36 -17.60 -10.25
CA GLU A 470 19.58 -16.99 -9.17
C GLU A 470 20.43 -16.11 -8.25
N ILE A 471 21.62 -16.59 -7.88
CA ILE A 471 22.57 -15.79 -7.09
C ILE A 471 23.02 -14.55 -7.84
N ALA A 472 23.34 -14.66 -9.14
CA ALA A 472 23.70 -13.50 -9.94
C ALA A 472 22.59 -12.44 -9.93
N ALA A 473 21.32 -12.87 -10.06
CA ALA A 473 20.18 -11.96 -10.01
C ALA A 473 20.01 -11.27 -8.64
N ILE A 474 20.02 -12.04 -7.55
CA ILE A 474 19.87 -11.50 -6.18
C ILE A 474 21.03 -10.55 -5.83
N VAL A 475 22.26 -10.92 -6.22
CA VAL A 475 23.46 -10.10 -5.97
C VAL A 475 23.44 -8.83 -6.80
N TYR A 476 23.12 -8.90 -8.09
CA TYR A 476 23.00 -7.70 -8.91
C TYR A 476 21.94 -6.76 -8.32
N GLN A 477 20.79 -7.30 -7.96
CA GLN A 477 19.73 -6.53 -7.33
C GLN A 477 20.16 -5.92 -5.98
N THR A 478 20.99 -6.63 -5.22
CA THR A 478 21.62 -6.08 -4.01
C THR A 478 22.49 -4.86 -4.34
N LEU A 479 23.28 -4.91 -5.41
CA LEU A 479 24.08 -3.77 -5.87
C LEU A 479 23.22 -2.59 -6.33
N VAL A 480 22.09 -2.86 -7.00
CA VAL A 480 21.11 -1.84 -7.40
C VAL A 480 20.56 -1.11 -6.17
N VAL A 481 20.11 -1.85 -5.16
CA VAL A 481 19.57 -1.28 -3.92
C VAL A 481 20.61 -0.47 -3.15
N ARG A 482 21.89 -0.79 -3.34
CA ARG A 482 23.03 -0.05 -2.79
C ARG A 482 23.47 1.14 -3.66
N GLY A 483 22.86 1.35 -4.83
CA GLY A 483 23.22 2.39 -5.78
C GLY A 483 24.58 2.17 -6.45
N LEU A 484 25.08 0.92 -6.47
CA LEU A 484 26.40 0.57 -6.99
C LEU A 484 26.38 0.20 -8.48
N VAL A 485 25.22 -0.25 -8.99
CA VAL A 485 25.00 -0.56 -10.41
C VAL A 485 23.63 -0.05 -10.86
N PRO A 486 23.41 0.19 -12.17
CA PRO A 486 22.11 0.60 -12.69
C PRO A 486 21.01 -0.44 -12.45
N ALA A 487 19.76 0.00 -12.28
CA ALA A 487 18.65 -0.92 -12.11
C ALA A 487 18.36 -1.71 -13.41
N ILE A 488 18.28 -3.04 -13.29
CA ILE A 488 17.76 -3.92 -14.35
C ILE A 488 16.25 -4.08 -14.17
N ARG A 489 15.50 -3.93 -15.26
CA ARG A 489 14.05 -4.10 -15.25
C ARG A 489 13.72 -5.57 -15.50
N SER A 490 13.33 -6.29 -14.46
CA SER A 490 13.02 -7.71 -14.56
C SER A 490 11.65 -8.05 -13.94
N PRO A 491 10.84 -8.92 -14.59
CA PRO A 491 9.57 -9.34 -14.02
C PRO A 491 9.72 -10.23 -12.78
N TYR A 492 10.90 -10.79 -12.59
CA TYR A 492 11.24 -11.73 -11.52
C TYR A 492 11.63 -11.00 -10.22
N ILE A 493 11.89 -9.69 -10.27
CA ILE A 493 12.14 -8.89 -9.08
C ILE A 493 10.84 -8.79 -8.29
N VAL A 494 10.90 -9.18 -7.03
CA VAL A 494 9.76 -9.11 -6.12
C VAL A 494 9.57 -7.66 -5.67
N LEU A 495 8.44 -7.08 -6.05
CA LEU A 495 8.04 -5.73 -5.70
C LEU A 495 7.00 -5.80 -4.57
N PRO A 496 7.38 -5.59 -3.30
CA PRO A 496 6.41 -5.58 -2.21
C PRO A 496 5.42 -4.42 -2.40
N ASN A 497 4.12 -4.71 -2.28
CA ASN A 497 3.12 -3.65 -2.16
C ASN A 497 3.29 -2.98 -0.80
N THR A 498 4.07 -1.90 -0.76
CA THR A 498 4.44 -1.18 0.46
C THR A 498 3.35 -0.21 0.95
N GLN A 499 2.16 -0.19 0.33
CA GLN A 499 1.26 0.96 0.49
C GLN A 499 0.28 0.94 1.65
N LEU A 500 -0.08 -0.19 2.27
CA LEU A 500 -0.88 -0.17 3.51
C LEU A 500 -0.61 -1.40 4.38
N PRO A 501 -0.20 -1.24 5.65
CA PRO A 501 -0.23 -2.34 6.61
C PRO A 501 -1.66 -2.89 6.72
N THR A 502 -1.85 -4.16 6.34
CA THR A 502 -3.12 -4.86 6.50
C THR A 502 -3.13 -5.57 7.85
N PHE A 503 -3.86 -4.98 8.81
CA PHE A 503 -4.07 -5.59 10.11
C PHE A 503 -5.34 -6.46 10.09
N SER A 504 -5.23 -7.70 10.56
CA SER A 504 -6.29 -8.72 10.49
C SER A 504 -7.53 -8.39 11.33
N ASP A 505 -7.37 -7.56 12.37
CA ASP A 505 -8.36 -7.22 13.39
C ASP A 505 -8.90 -5.78 13.27
N LEU A 506 -8.53 -5.07 12.21
CA LEU A 506 -9.08 -3.74 11.94
C LEU A 506 -10.39 -3.70 11.16
N PRO A 507 -10.74 -4.65 10.27
CA PRO A 507 -11.98 -4.55 9.50
C PRO A 507 -13.20 -4.28 10.38
N GLY A 508 -13.82 -3.11 10.21
CA GLY A 508 -15.02 -2.71 10.95
C GLY A 508 -14.75 -2.06 12.31
N HIS A 509 -13.50 -1.93 12.73
CA HIS A 509 -13.11 -1.22 13.94
C HIS A 509 -13.21 0.31 13.73
N TRP A 510 -13.78 1.04 14.69
CA TRP A 510 -14.07 2.48 14.52
C TRP A 510 -12.82 3.36 14.31
N ALA A 511 -11.69 2.93 14.86
CA ALA A 511 -10.41 3.63 14.75
C ALA A 511 -9.60 3.20 13.52
N GLU A 512 -10.08 2.23 12.72
CA GLU A 512 -9.43 1.72 11.52
C GLU A 512 -8.84 2.82 10.62
N PRO A 513 -9.57 3.87 10.23
CA PRO A 513 -9.01 4.88 9.33
C PRO A 513 -7.84 5.67 9.95
N PHE A 514 -7.87 5.95 11.25
CA PHE A 514 -6.77 6.61 11.95
C PHE A 514 -5.54 5.69 12.05
N ILE A 515 -5.77 4.42 12.36
CA ILE A 515 -4.72 3.42 12.50
C ILE A 515 -4.05 3.18 11.15
N ARG A 516 -4.83 2.96 10.09
CA ARG A 516 -4.30 2.84 8.72
C ARG A 516 -3.54 4.09 8.28
N GLY A 517 -4.04 5.27 8.62
CA GLY A 517 -3.39 6.53 8.30
C GLY A 517 -2.05 6.74 9.03
N LEU A 518 -1.94 6.36 10.31
CA LEU A 518 -0.65 6.40 11.01
C LEU A 518 0.29 5.27 10.54
N ALA A 519 -0.25 4.11 10.20
CA ALA A 519 0.51 2.96 9.75
C ALA A 519 1.09 3.18 8.35
N SER A 520 0.37 3.84 7.44
CA SER A 520 0.88 4.23 6.12
C SER A 520 2.03 5.24 6.20
N LEU A 521 2.07 6.04 7.27
CA LEU A 521 3.16 6.96 7.59
C LEU A 521 4.31 6.30 8.35
N LYS A 522 4.24 4.98 8.60
CA LYS A 522 5.21 4.19 9.38
C LYS A 522 5.39 4.70 10.82
N LEU A 523 4.35 5.32 11.40
CA LEU A 523 4.39 5.87 12.76
C LEU A 523 3.95 4.85 13.82
N ILE A 524 3.14 3.87 13.42
CA ILE A 524 2.68 2.75 14.25
C ILE A 524 2.83 1.42 13.51
N ASN A 525 3.03 0.36 14.27
CA ASN A 525 3.18 -1.01 13.78
C ASN A 525 2.19 -1.94 14.50
N GLY A 526 1.87 -3.07 13.85
CA GLY A 526 1.11 -4.16 14.45
C GLY A 526 2.00 -5.19 15.14
N PHE A 527 1.36 -6.25 15.61
CA PHE A 527 1.99 -7.41 16.22
C PHE A 527 2.41 -8.42 15.15
N ALA A 528 3.32 -9.32 15.53
CA ALA A 528 3.84 -10.36 14.65
C ALA A 528 2.76 -11.35 14.14
N ASP A 529 1.62 -11.42 14.82
CA ASP A 529 0.45 -12.21 14.43
C ASP A 529 -0.41 -11.53 13.35
N GLY A 530 0.00 -10.36 12.85
CA GLY A 530 -0.71 -9.59 11.83
C GLY A 530 -1.86 -8.73 12.38
N SER A 531 -2.06 -8.65 13.69
CA SER A 531 -3.07 -7.80 14.33
C SER A 531 -2.52 -6.44 14.77
N PHE A 532 -3.38 -5.45 15.00
CA PHE A 532 -3.01 -4.18 15.65
C PHE A 532 -3.41 -4.11 17.13
N LYS A 533 -4.38 -4.94 17.53
CA LYS A 533 -5.05 -5.02 18.84
C LYS A 533 -5.60 -3.67 19.30
N PRO A 534 -6.51 -3.04 18.51
CA PRO A 534 -6.94 -1.66 18.75
C PRO A 534 -7.67 -1.46 20.08
N ASP A 535 -8.29 -2.50 20.64
CA ASP A 535 -9.02 -2.44 21.91
C ASP A 535 -8.14 -2.72 23.14
N GLN A 536 -6.88 -3.12 22.96
CA GLN A 536 -5.97 -3.31 24.09
C GLN A 536 -5.48 -1.96 24.65
N PRO A 537 -5.34 -1.82 25.98
CA PRO A 537 -4.71 -0.65 26.59
C PRO A 537 -3.28 -0.41 26.08
N MET A 538 -2.91 0.85 25.85
CA MET A 538 -1.53 1.24 25.53
C MET A 538 -0.76 1.59 26.81
N ASN A 539 0.50 1.17 26.89
CA ASN A 539 1.38 1.55 28.00
C ASN A 539 2.10 2.90 27.76
N ARG A 540 2.69 3.46 28.83
CA ARG A 540 3.38 4.76 28.79
C ARG A 540 4.62 4.77 27.90
N ALA A 541 5.34 3.66 27.81
CA ALA A 541 6.51 3.54 26.93
C ALA A 541 6.11 3.56 25.45
N GLU A 542 5.12 2.76 25.04
CA GLU A 542 4.54 2.75 23.70
C GLU A 542 4.03 4.13 23.29
N TYR A 543 3.34 4.81 24.20
CA TYR A 543 2.86 6.17 23.95
C TYR A 543 4.01 7.16 23.70
N ALA A 544 5.08 7.11 24.50
CA ALA A 544 6.24 7.99 24.32
C ALA A 544 6.95 7.76 22.96
N VAL A 545 7.03 6.50 22.51
CA VAL A 545 7.55 6.14 21.18
C VAL A 545 6.68 6.74 20.08
N LEU A 546 5.37 6.55 20.15
CA LEU A 546 4.44 7.10 19.16
C LEU A 546 4.53 8.63 19.08
N ILE A 547 4.56 9.33 20.22
CA ILE A 547 4.73 10.80 20.24
C ILE A 547 6.06 11.22 19.61
N THR A 548 7.15 10.51 19.93
CA THR A 548 8.47 10.83 19.39
C THR A 548 8.49 10.65 17.88
N ASN A 549 7.91 9.56 17.37
CA ASN A 549 7.82 9.30 15.93
C ASN A 549 6.92 10.32 15.23
N ALA A 550 5.74 10.63 15.80
CA ALA A 550 4.77 11.51 15.18
C ALA A 550 5.20 12.99 15.17
N PHE A 551 5.84 13.47 16.25
CA PHE A 551 6.11 14.89 16.45
C PHE A 551 7.58 15.28 16.44
N ASN A 552 8.49 14.34 16.71
CA ASN A 552 9.92 14.59 16.87
C ASN A 552 10.20 15.84 17.75
N PRO A 553 9.74 15.84 19.01
CA PRO A 553 9.62 17.08 19.77
C PRO A 553 10.98 17.67 20.16
N ALA A 554 11.12 18.98 19.99
CA ALA A 554 12.28 19.73 20.45
C ALA A 554 12.27 19.86 21.99
N PRO A 555 13.45 19.81 22.65
CA PRO A 555 13.54 19.92 24.10
C PRO A 555 13.10 21.31 24.59
N LYS A 556 12.11 21.36 25.48
CA LYS A 556 11.62 22.55 26.19
C LYS A 556 12.10 22.61 27.65
N ARG A 557 12.53 21.47 28.18
CA ARG A 557 13.09 21.31 29.53
C ARG A 557 14.26 20.34 29.50
N ASN A 558 15.09 20.39 30.53
CA ASN A 558 16.22 19.48 30.68
C ASN A 558 15.73 18.01 30.72
N PRO A 559 16.44 17.07 30.06
CA PRO A 559 16.09 15.65 30.10
C PRO A 559 16.13 15.12 31.54
N SER A 560 15.00 14.60 32.03
CA SER A 560 14.92 13.94 33.34
C SER A 560 15.42 12.51 33.23
N GLN A 561 16.31 12.09 34.13
CA GLN A 561 16.67 10.66 34.26
C GLN A 561 15.67 9.96 35.17
N PHE A 562 15.24 8.75 34.79
CA PHE A 562 14.29 7.94 35.55
C PHE A 562 14.97 6.67 36.06
N VAL A 563 14.72 6.33 37.33
CA VAL A 563 15.38 5.18 37.99
C VAL A 563 14.94 3.83 37.42
N ASP A 564 13.74 3.77 36.85
CA ASP A 564 13.10 2.59 36.27
C ASP A 564 13.19 2.55 34.73
N VAL A 565 13.99 3.44 34.12
CA VAL A 565 14.25 3.46 32.67
C VAL A 565 15.77 3.38 32.43
N PRO A 566 16.36 2.17 32.46
CA PRO A 566 17.78 1.99 32.16
C PRO A 566 18.15 2.47 30.75
N LYS A 567 19.42 2.85 30.54
CA LYS A 567 19.92 3.27 29.21
C LYS A 567 19.68 2.26 28.08
N LYS A 568 19.61 0.95 28.42
CA LYS A 568 19.34 -0.13 27.47
C LYS A 568 17.85 -0.42 27.27
N PHE A 569 16.95 0.27 27.98
CA PHE A 569 15.52 0.10 27.81
C PHE A 569 15.11 0.53 26.40
N TRP A 570 14.30 -0.28 25.72
CA TRP A 570 13.98 -0.12 24.30
C TRP A 570 13.37 1.25 23.96
N ALA A 571 12.61 1.86 24.89
CA ALA A 571 12.00 3.17 24.71
C ALA A 571 12.77 4.31 25.43
N HIS A 572 13.99 4.06 25.95
CA HIS A 572 14.75 5.03 26.74
C HIS A 572 14.82 6.41 26.06
N ASP A 573 15.30 6.47 24.82
CA ASP A 573 15.50 7.74 24.12
C ASP A 573 14.17 8.44 23.79
N ALA A 574 13.15 7.67 23.42
CA ALA A 574 11.81 8.20 23.17
C ALA A 574 11.18 8.77 24.44
N ILE A 575 11.34 8.11 25.58
CA ILE A 575 10.88 8.58 26.89
C ILE A 575 11.56 9.90 27.24
N LEU A 576 12.90 9.97 27.11
CA LEU A 576 13.64 11.20 27.40
C LEU A 576 13.22 12.35 26.48
N LYS A 577 13.03 12.06 25.19
CA LYS A 577 12.66 13.07 24.19
C LYS A 577 11.23 13.57 24.34
N ALA A 578 10.27 12.68 24.52
CA ALA A 578 8.88 13.05 24.80
C ALA A 578 8.76 13.78 26.14
N THR A 579 9.59 13.44 27.13
CA THR A 579 9.67 14.16 28.40
C THR A 579 10.24 15.56 28.19
N ALA A 580 11.42 15.69 27.57
CA ALA A 580 12.04 16.97 27.29
C ALA A 580 11.14 17.89 26.45
N GLY A 581 10.37 17.32 25.51
CA GLY A 581 9.40 18.03 24.68
C GLY A 581 8.10 18.47 25.39
N GLY A 582 7.89 18.04 26.64
CA GLY A 582 6.72 18.43 27.44
C GLY A 582 5.44 17.63 27.16
N PHE A 583 5.52 16.49 26.48
CA PHE A 583 4.36 15.61 26.24
C PHE A 583 4.05 14.75 27.48
N VAL A 584 5.05 14.03 27.99
CA VAL A 584 4.89 13.13 29.14
C VAL A 584 5.77 13.58 30.31
N SER A 585 5.42 13.23 31.55
CA SER A 585 6.23 13.49 32.73
C SER A 585 6.32 12.25 33.61
N GLY A 586 7.38 12.13 34.41
CA GLY A 586 7.51 11.10 35.45
C GLY A 586 6.85 11.52 36.77
N PHE A 587 7.03 10.68 37.78
CA PHE A 587 6.45 10.82 39.11
C PHE A 587 7.44 11.46 40.09
N SER A 588 6.95 11.91 41.24
CA SER A 588 7.75 12.57 42.29
C SER A 588 8.84 11.67 42.88
N ASP A 589 8.68 10.35 42.77
CA ASP A 589 9.63 9.32 43.20
C ASP A 589 10.76 9.05 42.17
N ARG A 590 10.88 9.89 41.13
CA ARG A 590 11.84 9.75 40.01
C ARG A 590 11.60 8.52 39.12
N THR A 591 10.42 7.92 39.15
CA THR A 591 10.02 6.85 38.21
C THR A 591 9.28 7.41 36.99
N PHE A 592 9.32 6.68 35.86
CA PHE A 592 8.49 6.93 34.69
C PHE A 592 7.29 5.99 34.60
N ARG A 593 7.41 4.77 35.13
CA ARG A 593 6.45 3.66 35.10
C ARG A 593 6.10 3.24 33.66
N PRO A 594 7.06 2.71 32.88
CA PRO A 594 6.90 2.46 31.45
C PRO A 594 5.76 1.48 31.10
N GLU A 595 5.54 0.46 31.93
CA GLU A 595 4.52 -0.57 31.71
C GLU A 595 3.11 -0.16 32.19
N GLN A 596 3.01 0.94 32.95
CA GLN A 596 1.71 1.42 33.40
C GLN A 596 0.89 1.93 32.20
N HIS A 597 -0.40 1.56 32.14
CA HIS A 597 -1.30 2.00 31.07
C HIS A 597 -1.56 3.49 31.14
N VAL A 598 -1.54 4.17 29.98
CA VAL A 598 -1.90 5.59 29.90
C VAL A 598 -3.40 5.76 30.09
N GLN A 599 -3.81 6.72 30.91
CA GLN A 599 -5.22 7.08 31.03
C GLN A 599 -5.64 8.00 29.88
N ARG A 600 -6.92 7.92 29.49
CA ARG A 600 -7.48 8.72 28.40
C ARG A 600 -7.28 10.21 28.59
N LEU A 601 -7.56 10.71 29.79
CA LEU A 601 -7.36 12.12 30.14
C LEU A 601 -5.88 12.54 30.02
N GLN A 602 -4.96 11.66 30.41
CA GLN A 602 -3.52 11.94 30.33
C GLN A 602 -3.04 12.11 28.89
N VAL A 603 -3.58 11.33 27.93
CA VAL A 603 -3.24 11.47 26.51
C VAL A 603 -3.68 12.84 25.96
N ILE A 604 -4.87 13.30 26.34
CA ILE A 604 -5.40 14.60 25.92
C ILE A 604 -4.53 15.74 26.48
N VAL A 605 -4.27 15.73 27.78
CA VAL A 605 -3.44 16.75 28.45
C VAL A 605 -2.01 16.75 27.90
N SER A 606 -1.45 15.58 27.64
CA SER A 606 -0.13 15.39 27.04
C SER A 606 -0.04 16.06 25.66
N LEU A 607 -1.00 15.84 24.78
CA LEU A 607 -1.00 16.42 23.44
C LEU A 607 -1.12 17.95 23.49
N VAL A 608 -2.00 18.50 24.32
CA VAL A 608 -2.15 19.96 24.47
C VAL A 608 -0.87 20.61 24.97
N SER A 609 -0.26 20.02 26.00
CA SER A 609 0.97 20.55 26.62
C SER A 609 2.18 20.40 25.70
N GLY A 610 2.35 19.21 25.10
CA GLY A 610 3.45 18.89 24.21
C GLY A 610 3.45 19.70 22.92
N LEU A 611 2.27 19.96 22.35
CA LEU A 611 2.13 20.79 21.16
C LEU A 611 2.11 22.30 21.47
N SER A 612 2.11 22.69 22.75
CA SER A 612 1.97 24.10 23.18
C SER A 612 0.77 24.79 22.53
N LEU A 613 -0.38 24.12 22.52
CA LEU A 613 -1.59 24.69 21.93
C LEU A 613 -2.06 25.91 22.74
N PRO A 614 -2.50 27.00 22.08
CA PRO A 614 -2.99 28.19 22.76
C PRO A 614 -4.18 27.86 23.68
N PRO A 615 -4.09 28.16 24.99
CA PRO A 615 -5.10 27.76 25.95
C PRO A 615 -6.45 28.39 25.64
N GLN A 616 -7.52 27.60 25.72
CA GLN A 616 -8.88 28.05 25.52
C GLN A 616 -9.64 28.14 26.85
N PRO A 617 -10.56 29.11 27.01
CA PRO A 617 -11.40 29.20 28.20
C PRO A 617 -12.21 27.91 28.39
N ALA A 618 -12.27 27.41 29.62
CA ALA A 618 -13.06 26.24 29.98
C ALA A 618 -14.57 26.52 30.08
N THR A 619 -15.08 27.41 29.24
CA THR A 619 -16.51 27.73 29.14
C THR A 619 -17.22 26.60 28.39
N ASN A 620 -18.43 26.24 28.82
CA ASN A 620 -19.33 25.31 28.13
C ASN A 620 -18.88 23.84 28.07
N LEU A 621 -17.87 23.41 28.84
CA LEU A 621 -17.51 21.99 28.90
C LEU A 621 -18.67 21.10 29.39
N ALA A 622 -19.51 21.60 30.29
CA ALA A 622 -20.69 20.89 30.80
C ALA A 622 -21.80 20.71 29.75
N SER A 623 -21.86 21.55 28.70
CA SER A 623 -22.79 21.34 27.59
C SER A 623 -22.23 20.38 26.54
N ILE A 624 -20.92 20.12 26.53
CA ILE A 624 -20.25 19.21 25.59
C ILE A 624 -20.10 17.80 26.19
N TYR A 625 -19.69 17.70 27.46
CA TYR A 625 -19.34 16.44 28.12
C TYR A 625 -20.24 16.15 29.31
N LYS A 626 -20.94 15.01 29.26
CA LYS A 626 -21.86 14.57 30.33
C LYS A 626 -21.15 14.22 31.62
N ASP A 627 -19.91 13.76 31.51
CA ASP A 627 -19.08 13.29 32.62
C ASP A 627 -18.02 14.31 33.05
N ILE A 628 -18.17 15.60 32.69
CA ILE A 628 -17.20 16.63 33.05
C ILE A 628 -17.01 16.79 34.57
N GLN A 629 -18.03 16.46 35.37
CA GLN A 629 -17.95 16.51 36.82
C GLN A 629 -17.00 15.46 37.41
N SER A 630 -16.71 14.38 36.66
CA SER A 630 -15.72 13.37 37.03
C SER A 630 -14.27 13.75 36.65
N VAL A 631 -14.10 14.88 35.96
CA VAL A 631 -12.81 15.37 35.49
C VAL A 631 -12.22 16.37 36.50
N PRO A 632 -10.96 16.19 36.93
CA PRO A 632 -10.26 17.16 37.77
C PRO A 632 -10.26 18.57 37.20
N GLN A 633 -10.68 19.55 38.00
CA GLN A 633 -10.88 20.95 37.58
C GLN A 633 -9.62 21.59 36.98
N ASN A 634 -8.44 21.22 37.50
CA ASN A 634 -7.14 21.68 36.99
C ASN A 634 -6.83 21.23 35.55
N THR A 635 -7.57 20.29 34.96
CA THR A 635 -7.41 19.83 33.57
C THR A 635 -8.45 20.41 32.60
N HIS A 636 -9.42 21.19 33.10
CA HIS A 636 -10.53 21.70 32.29
C HIS A 636 -10.03 22.59 31.14
N THR A 637 -9.05 23.47 31.37
CA THR A 637 -8.45 24.30 30.32
C THR A 637 -7.81 23.45 29.22
N ALA A 638 -7.14 22.36 29.58
CA ALA A 638 -6.53 21.46 28.60
C ALA A 638 -7.60 20.75 27.76
N ILE A 639 -8.68 20.30 28.38
CA ILE A 639 -9.80 19.68 27.65
C ILE A 639 -10.44 20.68 26.70
N ALA A 640 -10.77 21.89 27.18
CA ALA A 640 -11.34 22.93 26.33
C ALA A 640 -10.45 23.25 25.13
N THR A 641 -9.13 23.32 25.35
CA THR A 641 -8.13 23.51 24.30
C THR A 641 -8.13 22.35 23.31
N ALA A 642 -8.10 21.10 23.80
CA ALA A 642 -8.13 19.92 22.94
C ALA A 642 -9.41 19.83 22.10
N THR A 643 -10.57 20.10 22.70
CA THR A 643 -11.86 20.13 22.02
C THR A 643 -11.89 21.23 20.96
N HIS A 644 -11.44 22.44 21.29
CA HIS A 644 -11.34 23.54 20.33
C HIS A 644 -10.41 23.20 19.16
N HIS A 645 -9.34 22.44 19.40
CA HIS A 645 -8.41 22.04 18.34
C HIS A 645 -8.82 20.74 17.62
N ARG A 646 -10.01 20.20 17.90
CA ARG A 646 -10.55 18.95 17.34
C ARG A 646 -9.68 17.72 17.62
N LEU A 647 -8.91 17.76 18.71
CA LEU A 647 -8.06 16.64 19.12
C LEU A 647 -8.86 15.47 19.69
N VAL A 648 -9.96 15.76 20.39
CA VAL A 648 -10.70 14.75 21.16
C VAL A 648 -11.52 13.87 20.22
N VAL A 649 -11.26 12.56 20.24
CA VAL A 649 -12.02 11.52 19.55
C VAL A 649 -12.65 10.56 20.57
N ASN A 650 -13.97 10.53 20.63
CA ASN A 650 -14.73 9.80 21.65
C ASN A 650 -15.66 8.76 21.00
N TYR A 651 -15.39 7.48 21.25
CA TYR A 651 -16.19 6.35 20.79
C TYR A 651 -16.75 5.55 21.99
N PRO A 652 -18.00 5.07 21.91
CA PRO A 652 -18.99 5.34 20.85
C PRO A 652 -19.76 6.65 21.05
N HIS A 653 -19.58 7.33 22.19
CA HIS A 653 -20.34 8.51 22.60
C HIS A 653 -19.46 9.77 22.59
N PRO A 654 -19.59 10.67 21.59
CA PRO A 654 -18.74 11.86 21.47
C PRO A 654 -18.74 12.78 22.71
N ASN A 655 -19.82 12.76 23.49
CA ASN A 655 -20.04 13.57 24.69
C ASN A 655 -19.61 12.91 26.01
N GLN A 656 -18.76 11.89 25.98
CA GLN A 656 -18.21 11.25 27.19
C GLN A 656 -16.68 11.13 27.09
N LEU A 657 -15.97 11.61 28.11
CA LEU A 657 -14.49 11.59 28.16
C LEU A 657 -13.93 10.33 28.80
N LEU A 658 -14.64 9.73 29.76
CA LEU A 658 -14.21 8.57 30.55
C LEU A 658 -12.79 8.78 31.14
N PRO A 659 -12.58 9.82 31.98
CA PRO A 659 -11.25 10.35 32.29
C PRO A 659 -10.31 9.35 32.99
N GLN A 660 -10.86 8.42 33.76
CA GLN A 660 -10.09 7.40 34.50
C GLN A 660 -9.84 6.11 33.69
N LYS A 661 -10.48 5.96 32.51
CA LYS A 661 -10.34 4.75 31.69
C LYS A 661 -8.92 4.67 31.10
N PRO A 662 -8.26 3.50 31.14
CA PRO A 662 -7.07 3.25 30.31
C PRO A 662 -7.37 3.50 28.82
N ALA A 663 -6.51 4.26 28.14
CA ALA A 663 -6.67 4.51 26.72
C ALA A 663 -6.24 3.28 25.91
N THR A 664 -7.10 2.83 25.01
CA THR A 664 -6.77 1.75 24.09
C THR A 664 -5.85 2.23 22.97
N ARG A 665 -5.16 1.31 22.31
CA ARG A 665 -4.28 1.60 21.19
C ARG A 665 -4.99 2.32 20.05
N GLY A 666 -6.23 1.95 19.75
CA GLY A 666 -7.06 2.63 18.74
C GLY A 666 -7.45 4.06 19.15
N GLU A 667 -7.69 4.30 20.44
CA GLU A 667 -8.01 5.63 20.98
C GLU A 667 -6.80 6.55 20.91
N VAL A 668 -5.63 6.07 21.33
CA VAL A 668 -4.39 6.81 21.21
C VAL A 668 -4.06 7.12 19.75
N ALA A 669 -4.22 6.15 18.84
CA ALA A 669 -4.03 6.35 17.40
C ALA A 669 -4.94 7.47 16.87
N ALA A 670 -6.21 7.50 17.28
CA ALA A 670 -7.14 8.55 16.87
C ALA A 670 -6.74 9.94 17.40
N PHE A 671 -6.37 10.06 18.68
CA PHE A 671 -5.92 11.33 19.27
C PHE A 671 -4.64 11.85 18.62
N VAL A 672 -3.65 10.97 18.38
CA VAL A 672 -2.37 11.34 17.74
C VAL A 672 -2.58 11.72 16.28
N TYR A 673 -3.44 11.00 15.54
CA TYR A 673 -3.80 11.37 14.17
C TYR A 673 -4.39 12.77 14.13
N GLN A 674 -5.37 13.08 14.99
CA GLN A 674 -5.95 14.44 15.04
C GLN A 674 -4.90 15.49 15.42
N ALA A 675 -4.00 15.20 16.34
CA ALA A 675 -2.89 16.12 16.66
C ALA A 675 -1.98 16.41 15.45
N MET A 676 -1.74 15.42 14.59
CA MET A 676 -1.00 15.63 13.35
C MET A 676 -1.80 16.45 12.32
N VAL A 677 -3.12 16.29 12.27
CA VAL A 677 -4.01 17.14 11.45
C VAL A 677 -3.99 18.58 11.95
N THR A 678 -4.14 18.81 13.26
CA THR A 678 -4.11 20.14 13.88
C THR A 678 -2.79 20.87 13.61
N THR A 679 -1.68 20.14 13.50
CA THR A 679 -0.37 20.71 13.17
C THR A 679 -0.08 20.79 11.67
N GLY A 680 -1.05 20.48 10.82
CA GLY A 680 -0.92 20.56 9.36
C GLY A 680 0.00 19.52 8.73
N ARG A 681 0.40 18.48 9.49
CA ARG A 681 1.33 17.45 9.02
C ARG A 681 0.67 16.43 8.09
N ILE A 682 -0.63 16.21 8.25
CA ILE A 682 -1.41 15.21 7.50
C ILE A 682 -2.82 15.72 7.21
N ARG A 683 -3.48 15.15 6.20
CA ARG A 683 -4.86 15.51 5.84
C ARG A 683 -5.86 15.01 6.88
N ALA A 684 -6.94 15.76 7.08
CA ALA A 684 -8.00 15.37 7.99
C ALA A 684 -8.73 14.12 7.47
N ILE A 685 -9.11 13.23 8.39
CA ILE A 685 -10.06 12.15 8.13
C ILE A 685 -11.41 12.55 8.71
N ALA A 686 -12.47 12.36 7.94
CA ALA A 686 -13.83 12.56 8.38
C ALA A 686 -14.22 11.45 9.37
N SER A 687 -14.62 11.79 10.60
CA SER A 687 -15.09 10.84 11.60
C SER A 687 -16.16 11.43 12.52
N PRO A 688 -17.28 10.71 12.77
CA PRO A 688 -18.34 11.15 13.68
C PRO A 688 -17.89 11.26 15.14
N TYR A 689 -16.77 10.63 15.49
CA TYR A 689 -16.29 10.56 16.87
C TYR A 689 -15.40 11.74 17.24
N ILE A 690 -14.99 12.56 16.27
CA ILE A 690 -14.23 13.79 16.53
C ILE A 690 -15.18 14.82 17.16
N VAL A 691 -14.86 15.26 18.37
CA VAL A 691 -15.67 16.25 19.09
C VAL A 691 -15.49 17.61 18.42
N ASN A 692 -16.60 18.24 18.05
CA ASN A 692 -16.59 19.52 17.34
C ASN A 692 -16.45 20.70 18.30
N LYS A 693 -15.97 21.83 17.76
CA LYS A 693 -15.90 23.10 18.48
C LYS A 693 -17.33 23.59 18.72
N SER A 694 -17.68 23.89 19.98
CA SER A 694 -18.88 24.67 20.31
C SER A 694 -18.81 26.07 19.74
#